data_AF-A0A1Q7M7M0-F1
#
_entry.id   AF-A0A1Q7M7M0-F1
#
_cell.length_a   1.000
_cell.length_b   1.000
_cell.length_c   1.000
_cell.angle_alpha   90.00
_cell.angle_beta   90.00
_cell.angle_gamma   90.00
#
_symmetry.space_group_name_H-M   'P 1'
#
loop_
_entity.id
_entity.type
_entity.pdbx_description
1 polymer ?
#
loop_
_entity_poly.entity_id
_entity_poly.type
_entity_poly.pdbx_seq_one_letter_code
_entity_poly.pdbx_strand_id
1 'polypeptide(L)'
;MILAPLLVSTVAAAVGRRTDQRRPDGPHAFENPRIVDVQAPGGDLTIRARRGTAFVPGLGEVEGVYGYYVGRGDTFPREGSTTVELMPPVISVARGSTLRIRFRNELLTTDAAGKKQPTESNLHTHGLLVSPKGFGAADRGRAYGDCIFVVASTSGSNAGHAHGAGNGSPAQPPGDPCSLDPGAPLVRLENGDIRYSYVIPPDHPSGMYWFHPHPHGLSEGQVSNGLSGLMWIGNFWDTAYIKCRITASPDVAGLAACRDQEAQREELEAERRSDAAGGSLEVRYLGFKDIQVSKLKDRPDQPRFRLIEFPLRPDPADRSAKDAFGDQTDARKNRCGKLVVGASGELAYVEGVSVPGQCWHEQHPDQRWIFTVSGQVHPRITVKAGHSEVWHLANIGADVTYRLRLETLEEHPRRLAFDVRALDGAAFPPDWTRRRHTEIVLMPGARVEVLIQRCGQGTDASSPDCVDPSRRVEARLRTAGIATGVDADSGDQWPPVDLASVVFEAAPGRSRAFIPSLHAPGSGPATPEREPSSPAPASKVSTPLRSAESATCDYRRYQAGPAEFRVDSNLVRLIRFNNRDFGEQGGELFGIHVENFRMLDQAGRSIAVADLLAEGRVARPESQTSAIGSISLEDPCWRTATGEHADPAQFARFYPAFKMDGDPNLTAAHGEQEYWLLVNDSDECHNFHIHQTKFVVLDADFSAGGRPSAAQCLGDRGLAPPINRNVLHDNYPLLPGARVFLMIRFDAAKLGRFVFHCHILEHEDKGMMATIGVVDRPP
;
A
#
# COMPACT_ATOMS: atom_id res chain seq x y z
N MET A 1 31.69 -29.15 -64.72
CA MET A 1 30.65 -28.33 -64.03
C MET A 1 30.29 -29.04 -62.73
N ILE A 2 30.64 -28.38 -61.62
CA ILE A 2 30.07 -28.45 -60.26
C ILE A 2 30.06 -29.81 -59.54
N LEU A 3 31.07 -29.97 -58.67
CA LEU A 3 30.98 -30.71 -57.41
C LEU A 3 30.55 -29.74 -56.29
N ALA A 4 29.67 -30.20 -55.39
CA ALA A 4 29.52 -29.65 -54.04
C ALA A 4 30.72 -30.06 -53.16
N PRO A 5 31.05 -29.36 -52.04
CA PRO A 5 30.31 -29.58 -50.79
C PRO A 5 30.21 -28.39 -49.79
N LEU A 6 29.26 -28.55 -48.85
CA LEU A 6 29.22 -28.12 -47.43
C LEU A 6 29.66 -26.69 -47.04
N LEU A 7 28.72 -25.93 -46.46
CA LEU A 7 29.00 -24.96 -45.39
C LEU A 7 27.80 -24.85 -44.42
N VAL A 8 28.13 -25.05 -43.15
CA VAL A 8 27.30 -24.94 -41.96
C VAL A 8 26.90 -23.47 -41.75
N SER A 9 25.62 -23.18 -41.56
CA SER A 9 25.15 -21.83 -41.23
C SER A 9 24.78 -21.75 -39.75
N THR A 10 25.68 -21.19 -38.95
CA THR A 10 25.41 -20.65 -37.61
C THR A 10 24.61 -19.35 -37.73
N VAL A 11 23.37 -19.34 -37.23
CA VAL A 11 22.58 -18.11 -37.08
C VAL A 11 22.98 -17.45 -35.75
N ALA A 12 23.79 -16.40 -35.83
CA ALA A 12 23.98 -15.47 -34.72
C ALA A 12 22.78 -14.52 -34.66
N ALA A 13 22.01 -14.59 -33.58
CA ALA A 13 20.95 -13.64 -33.29
C ALA A 13 21.57 -12.28 -32.88
N ALA A 14 21.49 -11.30 -33.78
CA ALA A 14 21.85 -9.92 -33.48
C ALA A 14 20.74 -9.27 -32.64
N VAL A 15 21.05 -8.99 -31.38
CA VAL A 15 20.25 -8.13 -30.50
C VAL A 15 20.33 -6.69 -31.02
N GLY A 16 19.31 -6.26 -31.76
CA GLY A 16 19.18 -4.89 -32.23
C GLY A 16 18.78 -3.95 -31.09
N ARG A 17 19.72 -3.12 -30.64
CA ARG A 17 19.42 -1.90 -29.87
C ARG A 17 18.56 -0.97 -30.73
N ARG A 18 17.29 -0.76 -30.37
CA ARG A 18 16.52 0.40 -30.82
C ARG A 18 16.88 1.60 -29.94
N THR A 19 17.92 2.32 -30.32
CA THR A 19 18.15 3.70 -29.88
C THR A 19 17.40 4.61 -30.83
N ASP A 20 16.12 4.90 -30.54
CA ASP A 20 15.44 6.04 -31.16
C ASP A 20 15.73 7.26 -30.28
N GLN A 21 16.70 8.07 -30.71
CA GLN A 21 17.04 9.34 -30.09
C GLN A 21 15.87 10.32 -30.28
N ARG A 22 15.00 10.45 -29.28
CA ARG A 22 14.06 11.57 -29.18
C ARG A 22 14.66 12.66 -28.28
N ARG A 23 14.58 13.90 -28.76
CA ARG A 23 14.94 15.14 -28.04
C ARG A 23 14.31 15.16 -26.64
N PRO A 24 14.98 15.75 -25.63
CA PRO A 24 14.49 15.79 -24.24
C PRO A 24 13.31 16.75 -23.99
N ASP A 25 12.83 17.51 -24.98
CA ASP A 25 11.86 18.61 -24.75
C ASP A 25 10.39 18.25 -25.03
N GLY A 26 9.93 17.06 -24.62
CA GLY A 26 8.51 16.72 -24.66
C GLY A 26 8.15 15.39 -23.98
N PRO A 27 6.89 15.21 -23.54
CA PRO A 27 6.48 13.98 -22.88
C PRO A 27 6.49 12.82 -23.88
N HIS A 28 7.21 11.76 -23.51
CA HIS A 28 7.27 10.50 -24.25
C HIS A 28 5.96 9.72 -24.04
N ALA A 29 5.58 8.84 -24.97
CA ALA A 29 4.38 8.03 -24.78
C ALA A 29 4.54 7.11 -23.57
N PHE A 30 3.47 6.96 -22.78
CA PHE A 30 3.46 6.05 -21.64
C PHE A 30 3.61 4.59 -22.11
N GLU A 31 4.61 3.90 -21.57
CA GLU A 31 4.82 2.48 -21.79
C GLU A 31 4.37 1.69 -20.55
N ASN A 32 3.48 0.71 -20.74
CA ASN A 32 3.11 -0.20 -19.65
C ASN A 32 4.34 -1.02 -19.21
N PRO A 33 4.48 -1.30 -17.90
CA PRO A 33 5.43 -2.29 -17.42
C PRO A 33 5.21 -3.63 -18.12
N ARG A 34 6.31 -4.37 -18.32
CA ARG A 34 6.23 -5.76 -18.81
C ARG A 34 5.45 -6.61 -17.81
N ILE A 35 4.77 -7.64 -18.29
CA ILE A 35 4.03 -8.58 -17.44
C ILE A 35 4.77 -9.92 -17.44
N VAL A 36 4.91 -10.53 -16.26
CA VAL A 36 5.39 -11.90 -16.07
C VAL A 36 4.24 -12.73 -15.51
N ASP A 37 3.61 -13.52 -16.38
CA ASP A 37 2.50 -14.38 -15.96
C ASP A 37 2.95 -15.68 -15.29
N VAL A 38 2.21 -16.06 -14.25
CA VAL A 38 2.27 -17.33 -13.52
C VAL A 38 0.87 -17.94 -13.52
N GLN A 39 0.68 -18.96 -14.34
CA GLN A 39 -0.61 -19.62 -14.57
C GLN A 39 -0.73 -20.90 -13.73
N ALA A 40 -1.95 -21.43 -13.58
CA ALA A 40 -2.17 -22.70 -12.89
C ALA A 40 -1.37 -23.86 -13.53
N PRO A 41 -0.77 -24.79 -12.75
CA PRO A 41 -0.90 -24.93 -11.29
C PRO A 41 0.03 -24.01 -10.46
N GLY A 42 0.88 -23.20 -11.11
CA GLY A 42 1.87 -22.36 -10.45
C GLY A 42 3.15 -22.19 -11.27
N GLY A 43 4.13 -21.49 -10.71
CA GLY A 43 5.40 -21.24 -11.40
C GLY A 43 6.50 -20.76 -10.46
N ASP A 44 7.73 -20.96 -10.90
CA ASP A 44 8.93 -20.49 -10.23
C ASP A 44 9.38 -19.16 -10.83
N LEU A 45 9.69 -18.20 -9.97
CA LEU A 45 10.34 -16.95 -10.32
C LEU A 45 11.64 -16.79 -9.52
N THR A 46 12.59 -16.09 -10.12
CA THR A 46 13.75 -15.55 -9.42
C THR A 46 13.61 -14.04 -9.28
N ILE A 47 13.86 -13.52 -8.08
CA ILE A 47 13.91 -12.08 -7.83
C ILE A 47 15.28 -11.71 -7.25
N ARG A 48 15.93 -10.68 -7.80
CA ARG A 48 17.15 -10.12 -7.22
C ARG A 48 16.98 -8.66 -6.87
N ALA A 49 17.28 -8.30 -5.62
CA ALA A 49 17.47 -6.92 -5.22
C ALA A 49 18.93 -6.52 -5.45
N ARG A 50 19.17 -5.47 -6.24
CA ARG A 50 20.53 -5.00 -6.51
C ARG A 50 20.59 -3.48 -6.71
N ARG A 51 21.77 -2.93 -6.51
CA ARG A 51 22.12 -1.54 -6.85
C ARG A 51 22.73 -1.47 -8.24
N GLY A 52 22.31 -0.51 -9.06
CA GLY A 52 22.76 -0.41 -10.44
C GLY A 52 22.48 0.94 -11.10
N THR A 53 22.56 0.97 -12.43
CA THR A 53 22.24 2.14 -13.24
C THR A 53 20.91 1.93 -13.95
N ALA A 54 19.97 2.85 -13.80
CA ALA A 54 18.69 2.84 -14.50
C ALA A 54 18.68 3.86 -15.64
N PHE A 55 18.01 3.55 -16.75
CA PHE A 55 17.56 4.56 -17.69
C PHE A 55 16.10 4.89 -17.38
N VAL A 56 15.82 6.15 -17.05
CA VAL A 56 14.49 6.64 -16.68
C VAL A 56 13.97 7.50 -17.84
N PRO A 57 12.98 7.03 -18.62
CA PRO A 57 12.38 7.82 -19.69
C PRO A 57 11.85 9.16 -19.18
N GLY A 58 12.14 10.25 -19.91
CA GLY A 58 11.81 11.61 -19.48
C GLY A 58 12.82 12.26 -18.52
N LEU A 59 13.85 11.53 -18.09
CA LEU A 59 14.92 12.07 -17.23
C LEU A 59 16.32 11.82 -17.80
N GLY A 60 16.66 10.57 -18.09
CA GLY A 60 17.99 10.14 -18.52
C GLY A 60 18.54 9.00 -17.68
N GLU A 61 19.86 8.86 -17.66
CA GLU A 61 20.54 7.82 -16.89
C GLU A 61 20.66 8.22 -15.41
N VAL A 62 20.36 7.30 -14.49
CA VAL A 62 20.49 7.49 -13.05
C VAL A 62 21.37 6.39 -12.46
N GLU A 63 22.54 6.76 -11.96
CA GLU A 63 23.48 5.86 -11.27
C GLU A 63 23.03 5.56 -9.84
N GLY A 64 23.25 4.32 -9.38
CA GLY A 64 23.13 3.94 -7.97
C GLY A 64 21.72 3.61 -7.50
N VAL A 65 20.75 3.52 -8.40
CA VAL A 65 19.34 3.15 -8.14
C VAL A 65 19.25 1.70 -7.67
N TYR A 66 18.33 1.41 -6.75
CA TYR A 66 18.01 0.05 -6.36
C TYR A 66 16.86 -0.45 -7.25
N GLY A 67 16.96 -1.68 -7.73
CA GLY A 67 15.92 -2.26 -8.55
C GLY A 67 15.82 -3.77 -8.40
N TYR A 68 14.62 -4.28 -8.68
CA TYR A 68 14.37 -5.70 -8.77
C TYR A 68 14.61 -6.20 -10.19
N TYR A 69 15.42 -7.24 -10.32
CA TYR A 69 15.34 -8.12 -11.47
C TYR A 69 14.28 -9.20 -11.19
N VAL A 70 13.34 -9.41 -12.12
CA VAL A 70 12.35 -10.49 -12.06
C VAL A 70 12.53 -11.39 -13.28
N GLY A 71 12.79 -12.67 -13.06
CA GLY A 71 13.00 -13.68 -14.11
C GLY A 71 12.17 -14.93 -13.87
N ARG A 72 11.79 -15.64 -14.94
CA ARG A 72 11.12 -16.95 -14.85
C ARG A 72 12.11 -18.07 -14.55
N GLY A 73 11.68 -19.07 -13.79
CA GLY A 73 12.47 -20.23 -13.37
C GLY A 73 13.04 -20.09 -11.95
N ASP A 74 13.81 -21.09 -11.53
CA ASP A 74 14.44 -21.19 -10.21
C ASP A 74 15.95 -20.94 -10.23
N THR A 75 16.49 -20.65 -11.43
CA THR A 75 17.90 -20.33 -11.67
C THR A 75 18.08 -18.87 -12.03
N PHE A 76 18.98 -18.23 -11.30
CA PHE A 76 19.46 -16.89 -11.60
C PHE A 76 20.27 -16.90 -12.92
N PRO A 77 19.98 -16.01 -13.90
CA PRO A 77 20.80 -15.91 -15.11
C PRO A 77 22.27 -15.61 -14.77
N ARG A 78 23.21 -15.98 -15.65
CA ARG A 78 24.63 -15.64 -15.45
C ARG A 78 24.80 -14.13 -15.31
N GLU A 79 25.76 -13.71 -14.47
CA GLU A 79 26.04 -12.30 -14.21
C GLU A 79 26.13 -11.52 -15.53
N GLY A 80 25.27 -10.51 -15.64
CA GLY A 80 25.21 -9.58 -16.76
C GLY A 80 24.79 -8.21 -16.24
N SER A 81 25.26 -7.18 -16.94
CA SER A 81 25.06 -5.72 -16.76
C SER A 81 24.53 -5.25 -15.40
N THR A 82 25.20 -4.26 -14.81
CA THR A 82 24.73 -3.50 -13.63
C THR A 82 23.48 -2.64 -13.90
N THR A 83 22.79 -2.85 -15.02
CA THR A 83 21.58 -2.12 -15.39
C THR A 83 20.38 -2.58 -14.58
N VAL A 84 19.65 -1.67 -13.96
CA VAL A 84 18.39 -1.97 -13.27
C VAL A 84 17.23 -1.23 -13.92
N GLU A 85 16.02 -1.75 -13.75
CA GLU A 85 14.80 -1.03 -14.10
C GLU A 85 14.23 -0.42 -12.82
N LEU A 86 13.89 0.87 -12.86
CA LEU A 86 13.25 1.51 -11.72
C LEU A 86 11.87 0.90 -11.46
N MET A 87 11.17 0.47 -12.51
CA MET A 87 9.93 -0.29 -12.42
C MET A 87 10.15 -1.71 -12.94
N PRO A 88 10.15 -2.75 -12.09
CA PRO A 88 10.26 -4.14 -12.55
C PRO A 88 8.98 -4.58 -13.28
N PRO A 89 9.02 -5.74 -13.97
CA PRO A 89 7.82 -6.33 -14.53
C PRO A 89 6.72 -6.55 -13.46
N VAL A 90 5.47 -6.33 -13.85
CA VAL A 90 4.28 -6.72 -13.06
C VAL A 90 4.22 -8.25 -13.00
N ILE A 91 4.13 -8.80 -11.79
CA ILE A 91 3.93 -10.25 -11.61
C ILE A 91 2.42 -10.52 -11.68
N SER A 92 1.95 -11.24 -12.68
CA SER A 92 0.54 -11.60 -12.85
C SER A 92 0.34 -13.05 -12.46
N VAL A 93 -0.53 -13.35 -11.50
CA VAL A 93 -0.69 -14.69 -10.91
C VAL A 93 -2.15 -15.12 -10.97
N ALA A 94 -2.40 -16.32 -11.51
CA ALA A 94 -3.72 -16.93 -11.49
C ALA A 94 -4.13 -17.34 -10.06
N ARG A 95 -5.41 -17.19 -9.73
CA ARG A 95 -6.01 -17.74 -8.49
C ARG A 95 -5.89 -19.26 -8.46
N GLY A 96 -5.76 -19.83 -7.26
CA GLY A 96 -5.60 -21.28 -7.09
C GLY A 96 -4.24 -21.83 -7.53
N SER A 97 -3.26 -20.97 -7.79
CA SER A 97 -1.91 -21.36 -8.20
C SER A 97 -0.90 -21.22 -7.05
N THR A 98 0.24 -21.89 -7.16
CA THR A 98 1.37 -21.71 -6.22
C THR A 98 2.50 -20.92 -6.87
N LEU A 99 2.75 -19.71 -6.37
CA LEU A 99 3.88 -18.88 -6.77
C LEU A 99 5.09 -19.21 -5.88
N ARG A 100 6.18 -19.67 -6.50
CA ARG A 100 7.45 -19.93 -5.82
C ARG A 100 8.46 -18.86 -6.21
N ILE A 101 9.07 -18.21 -5.24
CA ILE A 101 10.08 -17.17 -5.49
C ILE A 101 11.39 -17.55 -4.84
N ARG A 102 12.46 -17.60 -5.64
CA ARG A 102 13.83 -17.59 -5.13
C ARG A 102 14.34 -16.16 -5.10
N PHE A 103 14.42 -15.58 -3.92
CA PHE A 103 14.88 -14.22 -3.68
C PHE A 103 16.37 -14.19 -3.35
N ARG A 104 17.11 -13.29 -4.00
CA ARG A 104 18.52 -13.02 -3.69
C ARG A 104 18.72 -11.55 -3.38
N ASN A 105 19.45 -11.31 -2.30
CA ASN A 105 19.89 -9.99 -1.92
C ASN A 105 21.33 -9.73 -2.38
N GLU A 106 21.53 -8.70 -3.22
CA GLU A 106 22.82 -8.20 -3.70
C GLU A 106 22.99 -6.70 -3.33
N LEU A 107 22.20 -6.18 -2.39
CA LEU A 107 22.26 -4.78 -1.97
C LEU A 107 23.50 -4.47 -1.15
N LEU A 108 24.06 -3.30 -1.41
CA LEU A 108 25.18 -2.73 -0.69
C LEU A 108 24.91 -1.24 -0.48
N THR A 109 24.96 -0.80 0.78
CA THR A 109 24.94 0.61 1.15
C THR A 109 26.35 1.12 1.46
N THR A 110 26.58 2.42 1.61
CA THR A 110 27.91 3.02 1.83
C THR A 110 27.97 3.76 3.16
N ASP A 111 28.73 3.32 4.17
CA ASP A 111 28.80 3.99 5.49
C ASP A 111 29.37 5.42 5.43
N ALA A 112 29.34 6.12 6.57
CA ALA A 112 29.86 7.48 6.74
C ALA A 112 31.33 7.64 6.33
N ALA A 113 32.11 6.55 6.32
CA ALA A 113 33.50 6.52 5.90
C ALA A 113 33.65 6.20 4.40
N GLY A 114 32.55 6.12 3.64
CA GLY A 114 32.55 5.80 2.22
C GLY A 114 32.72 4.31 1.92
N LYS A 115 32.63 3.42 2.91
CA LYS A 115 32.85 1.98 2.74
C LYS A 115 31.53 1.25 2.47
N LYS A 116 31.53 0.36 1.47
CA LYS A 116 30.37 -0.49 1.17
C LYS A 116 30.11 -1.48 2.31
N GLN A 117 28.87 -1.54 2.77
CA GLN A 117 28.35 -2.43 3.80
C GLN A 117 27.18 -3.25 3.25
N PRO A 118 27.09 -4.55 3.59
CA PRO A 118 25.92 -5.36 3.26
C PRO A 118 24.67 -4.78 3.94
N THR A 119 23.54 -4.84 3.25
CA THR A 119 22.24 -4.43 3.77
C THR A 119 21.32 -5.61 3.71
N GLU A 120 20.62 -5.92 4.79
CA GLU A 120 19.69 -7.04 4.81
C GLU A 120 18.39 -6.72 4.08
N SER A 121 17.78 -7.73 3.48
CA SER A 121 16.55 -7.54 2.73
C SER A 121 15.72 -8.81 2.73
N ASN A 122 14.42 -8.66 2.50
CA ASN A 122 13.45 -9.72 2.35
C ASN A 122 12.40 -9.28 1.31
N LEU A 123 11.28 -10.00 1.23
CA LEU A 123 10.19 -9.69 0.33
C LEU A 123 8.86 -9.86 1.07
N HIS A 124 8.05 -8.80 1.06
CA HIS A 124 6.68 -8.83 1.51
C HIS A 124 5.73 -8.74 0.32
N THR A 125 4.70 -9.59 0.28
CA THR A 125 3.64 -9.56 -0.72
C THR A 125 2.42 -8.77 -0.25
N HIS A 126 2.54 -7.46 -0.27
CA HIS A 126 1.57 -6.53 0.31
C HIS A 126 0.14 -6.74 -0.20
N GLY A 127 -0.75 -7.05 0.75
CA GLY A 127 -2.19 -7.24 0.56
C GLY A 127 -2.62 -8.65 0.14
N LEU A 128 -1.68 -9.57 -0.14
CA LEU A 128 -2.04 -10.96 -0.45
C LEU A 128 -2.58 -11.70 0.78
N LEU A 129 -3.57 -12.56 0.53
CA LEU A 129 -4.13 -13.49 1.52
C LEU A 129 -3.38 -14.83 1.47
N VAL A 130 -2.11 -14.81 1.88
CA VAL A 130 -1.21 -15.96 1.84
C VAL A 130 -0.69 -16.30 3.23
N SER A 131 -0.20 -17.52 3.42
CA SER A 131 0.34 -17.94 4.70
C SER A 131 1.64 -17.21 5.04
N PRO A 132 1.83 -16.76 6.30
CA PRO A 132 3.14 -16.27 6.73
C PRO A 132 4.14 -17.43 6.86
N LYS A 133 3.64 -18.66 7.10
CA LYS A 133 4.45 -19.88 7.15
C LYS A 133 4.59 -20.52 5.77
N GLY A 134 5.71 -21.21 5.54
CA GLY A 134 5.92 -21.96 4.30
C GLY A 134 5.17 -23.30 4.26
N PHE A 135 4.85 -23.77 3.04
CA PHE A 135 4.42 -25.15 2.78
C PHE A 135 5.60 -25.95 2.19
N GLY A 136 5.82 -27.16 2.70
CA GLY A 136 7.14 -27.83 2.65
C GLY A 136 7.65 -28.38 1.30
N ALA A 137 8.88 -28.89 1.32
CA ALA A 137 9.36 -30.06 0.56
C ALA A 137 10.60 -30.64 1.27
N ALA A 138 10.54 -31.91 1.67
CA ALA A 138 11.64 -32.62 2.36
C ALA A 138 12.93 -32.74 1.53
N ASP A 139 12.87 -32.46 0.22
CA ASP A 139 13.96 -32.74 -0.74
C ASP A 139 14.70 -31.50 -1.29
N ARG A 140 14.27 -30.26 -1.02
CA ARG A 140 14.85 -29.05 -1.65
C ARG A 140 15.27 -27.92 -0.68
N GLY A 141 15.28 -28.19 0.62
CA GLY A 141 15.50 -27.18 1.66
C GLY A 141 14.22 -26.39 2.00
N ARG A 142 14.24 -25.65 3.12
CA ARG A 142 13.03 -24.97 3.64
C ARG A 142 12.57 -23.85 2.70
N ALA A 143 11.25 -23.79 2.48
CA ALA A 143 10.56 -22.65 1.89
C ALA A 143 9.76 -21.92 2.99
N TYR A 144 9.62 -20.60 2.85
CA TYR A 144 8.89 -19.72 3.75
C TYR A 144 7.62 -19.21 3.09
N GLY A 145 6.66 -18.75 3.88
CA GLY A 145 5.48 -18.01 3.40
C GLY A 145 5.82 -16.54 3.23
N ASP A 146 4.84 -15.66 3.39
CA ASP A 146 5.07 -14.20 3.43
C ASP A 146 5.62 -13.78 4.80
N CYS A 147 6.87 -14.17 5.06
CA CYS A 147 7.50 -14.08 6.36
C CYS A 147 8.55 -12.97 6.42
N ILE A 148 8.24 -11.86 7.10
CA ILE A 148 9.20 -10.76 7.24
C ILE A 148 10.33 -11.06 8.25
N PHE A 149 10.14 -12.07 9.11
CA PHE A 149 11.15 -12.50 10.09
C PHE A 149 12.24 -13.41 9.50
N VAL A 150 12.26 -13.60 8.18
CA VAL A 150 13.41 -14.16 7.46
C VAL A 150 14.05 -13.09 6.58
N VAL A 151 15.35 -12.87 6.76
CA VAL A 151 16.13 -11.87 6.02
C VAL A 151 17.34 -12.51 5.35
N ALA A 152 17.65 -12.04 4.14
CA ALA A 152 18.84 -12.43 3.40
C ALA A 152 19.93 -11.38 3.58
N SER A 153 21.13 -11.79 3.94
CA SER A 153 22.31 -10.92 3.87
C SER A 153 22.85 -10.85 2.44
N THR A 154 23.69 -9.85 2.14
CA THR A 154 24.24 -9.65 0.79
C THR A 154 25.08 -10.83 0.32
N SER A 155 24.73 -11.35 -0.85
CA SER A 155 25.42 -12.47 -1.50
C SER A 155 26.85 -12.12 -1.89
N GLY A 156 27.82 -12.98 -1.52
CA GLY A 156 29.22 -12.86 -1.95
C GLY A 156 30.06 -11.85 -1.17
N SER A 157 29.55 -11.32 -0.06
CA SER A 157 30.34 -10.46 0.81
C SER A 157 31.30 -11.30 1.67
N ASN A 158 32.61 -11.12 1.51
CA ASN A 158 33.63 -11.52 2.50
C ASN A 158 33.58 -10.55 3.71
N ALA A 159 32.39 -10.16 4.17
CA ALA A 159 32.24 -9.36 5.37
C ALA A 159 32.61 -10.27 6.56
N GLY A 160 33.61 -9.84 7.33
CA GLY A 160 34.28 -10.66 8.32
C GLY A 160 33.33 -11.35 9.30
N HIS A 161 33.64 -12.63 9.56
CA HIS A 161 33.00 -13.47 10.56
C HIS A 161 32.75 -12.73 11.87
N ALA A 162 31.50 -12.44 12.17
CA ALA A 162 31.07 -11.97 13.49
C ALA A 162 29.97 -12.90 14.02
N HIS A 163 30.44 -13.90 14.77
CA HIS A 163 29.74 -14.76 15.74
C HIS A 163 28.64 -15.71 15.24
N GLY A 164 29.06 -16.92 14.83
CA GLY A 164 28.24 -18.13 15.00
C GLY A 164 28.46 -19.26 14.00
N ALA A 165 29.05 -20.36 14.46
CA ALA A 165 29.17 -21.69 13.84
C ALA A 165 30.18 -21.88 12.68
N GLY A 166 31.11 -22.82 12.90
CA GLY A 166 32.23 -23.15 12.02
C GLY A 166 31.91 -24.05 10.83
N ASN A 167 32.98 -24.47 10.14
CA ASN A 167 33.08 -25.29 8.93
C ASN A 167 32.23 -26.59 8.91
N GLY A 168 30.92 -26.47 8.80
CA GLY A 168 30.00 -27.49 8.34
C GLY A 168 28.97 -26.83 7.41
N SER A 169 28.31 -27.60 6.53
CA SER A 169 27.12 -27.08 5.83
C SER A 169 26.22 -26.39 6.86
N PRO A 170 25.78 -25.13 6.63
CA PRO A 170 25.05 -24.40 7.65
C PRO A 170 23.83 -25.23 8.03
N ALA A 171 23.78 -25.67 9.29
CA ALA A 171 22.60 -26.32 9.84
C ALA A 171 21.42 -25.36 9.61
N GLN A 172 20.34 -25.86 9.01
CA GLN A 172 19.15 -25.01 8.85
C GLN A 172 18.74 -24.49 10.23
N PRO A 173 18.47 -23.18 10.37
CA PRO A 173 18.04 -22.63 11.64
C PRO A 173 16.78 -23.37 12.13
N PRO A 174 16.68 -23.70 13.43
CA PRO A 174 15.56 -24.44 13.97
C PRO A 174 14.27 -23.59 13.84
N GLY A 175 13.19 -24.20 13.33
CA GLY A 175 11.84 -23.59 13.30
C GLY A 175 11.58 -22.53 12.21
N ASP A 176 10.33 -22.40 11.80
CA ASP A 176 9.87 -21.30 10.94
C ASP A 176 9.70 -20.04 11.83
N PRO A 177 10.36 -18.90 11.55
CA PRO A 177 10.28 -17.71 12.40
C PRO A 177 8.89 -17.03 12.36
N CYS A 178 8.05 -17.40 11.39
CA CYS A 178 6.64 -17.04 11.35
C CYS A 178 5.72 -18.10 11.97
N SER A 179 6.28 -19.11 12.62
CA SER A 179 5.54 -19.97 13.56
C SER A 179 5.36 -19.25 14.91
N LEU A 180 4.55 -19.86 15.79
CA LEU A 180 4.36 -19.41 17.16
C LEU A 180 5.13 -20.27 18.15
N ASP A 181 6.19 -20.94 17.69
CA ASP A 181 7.06 -21.74 18.53
C ASP A 181 7.76 -20.80 19.56
N PRO A 182 7.75 -21.12 20.87
CA PRO A 182 8.34 -20.26 21.89
C PRO A 182 9.80 -19.92 21.58
N GLY A 183 10.11 -18.62 21.50
CA GLY A 183 11.47 -18.14 21.24
C GLY A 183 11.97 -18.33 19.82
N ALA A 184 11.10 -18.54 18.82
CA ALA A 184 11.48 -18.54 17.41
C ALA A 184 12.20 -17.22 17.04
N PRO A 185 13.51 -17.24 16.76
CA PRO A 185 14.28 -16.03 16.54
C PRO A 185 14.13 -15.53 15.10
N LEU A 186 14.47 -14.26 14.85
CA LEU A 186 14.74 -13.77 13.51
C LEU A 186 15.72 -14.71 12.79
N VAL A 187 15.37 -15.14 11.56
CA VAL A 187 16.25 -15.96 10.73
C VAL A 187 17.03 -15.09 9.76
N ARG A 188 18.35 -15.11 9.89
CA ARG A 188 19.29 -14.47 8.97
C ARG A 188 19.96 -15.53 8.09
N LEU A 189 19.81 -15.42 6.77
CA LEU A 189 20.47 -16.30 5.80
C LEU A 189 21.71 -15.60 5.22
N GLU A 190 22.88 -15.95 5.75
CA GLU A 190 24.16 -15.45 5.24
C GLU A 190 24.51 -16.07 3.89
N ASN A 191 24.76 -15.25 2.86
CA ASN A 191 25.04 -15.69 1.48
C ASN A 191 23.97 -16.63 0.89
N GLY A 192 22.76 -16.62 1.45
CA GLY A 192 21.67 -17.52 1.11
C GLY A 192 20.57 -16.82 0.33
N ASP A 193 19.94 -17.57 -0.57
CA ASP A 193 18.69 -17.14 -1.22
C ASP A 193 17.51 -17.52 -0.31
N ILE A 194 16.54 -16.62 -0.13
CA ILE A 194 15.27 -16.97 0.50
C ILE A 194 14.40 -17.67 -0.53
N ARG A 195 13.82 -18.81 -0.16
CA ARG A 195 12.81 -19.49 -0.96
C ARG A 195 11.44 -19.22 -0.38
N TYR A 196 10.59 -18.57 -1.13
CA TYR A 196 9.19 -18.33 -0.79
C TYR A 196 8.28 -19.28 -1.56
N SER A 197 7.18 -19.69 -0.93
CA SER A 197 6.11 -20.45 -1.55
C SER A 197 4.76 -19.89 -1.13
N TYR A 198 4.13 -19.15 -2.03
CA TYR A 198 2.83 -18.52 -1.83
C TYR A 198 1.75 -19.35 -2.51
N VAL A 199 0.86 -19.93 -1.72
CA VAL A 199 -0.35 -20.60 -2.23
C VAL A 199 -1.43 -19.55 -2.36
N ILE A 200 -1.80 -19.19 -3.59
CA ILE A 200 -2.87 -18.21 -3.85
C ILE A 200 -4.21 -18.95 -3.79
N PRO A 201 -5.10 -18.64 -2.82
CA PRO A 201 -6.40 -19.30 -2.72
C PRO A 201 -7.25 -19.12 -4.01
N PRO A 202 -8.06 -20.11 -4.40
CA PRO A 202 -8.99 -19.98 -5.53
C PRO A 202 -10.01 -18.84 -5.38
N ASP A 203 -10.38 -18.52 -4.15
CA ASP A 203 -11.29 -17.45 -3.74
C ASP A 203 -10.57 -16.15 -3.36
N HIS A 204 -9.25 -16.06 -3.58
CA HIS A 204 -8.51 -14.81 -3.39
C HIS A 204 -9.14 -13.70 -4.25
N PRO A 205 -9.37 -12.48 -3.70
CA PRO A 205 -9.91 -11.38 -4.48
C PRO A 205 -8.99 -11.04 -5.67
N SER A 206 -9.58 -10.91 -6.85
CA SER A 206 -8.87 -10.43 -8.04
C SER A 206 -8.64 -8.93 -7.91
N GLY A 207 -7.45 -8.47 -8.27
CA GLY A 207 -7.12 -7.05 -8.16
C GLY A 207 -5.63 -6.73 -8.07
N MET A 208 -5.36 -5.46 -7.78
CA MET A 208 -4.01 -4.90 -7.69
C MET A 208 -3.37 -5.05 -6.30
N TYR A 209 -2.17 -5.61 -6.30
CA TYR A 209 -1.28 -5.83 -5.17
C TYR A 209 0.13 -5.36 -5.53
N TRP A 210 1.06 -5.48 -4.60
CA TRP A 210 2.44 -5.08 -4.85
C TRP A 210 3.39 -5.85 -3.93
N PHE A 211 4.69 -5.68 -4.15
CA PHE A 211 5.72 -6.29 -3.34
C PHE A 211 6.87 -5.31 -3.09
N HIS A 212 7.45 -5.40 -1.89
CA HIS A 212 8.55 -4.55 -1.46
C HIS A 212 9.36 -5.22 -0.33
N PRO A 213 10.55 -4.70 0.02
CA PRO A 213 11.27 -5.13 1.22
C PRO A 213 10.53 -4.70 2.48
N HIS A 214 10.54 -5.56 3.49
CA HIS A 214 10.06 -5.33 4.84
C HIS A 214 11.07 -5.75 5.94
N PRO A 215 12.37 -5.42 5.85
CA PRO A 215 13.30 -5.62 6.96
C PRO A 215 13.17 -4.47 7.97
N HIS A 216 12.86 -4.79 9.24
CA HIS A 216 12.70 -3.78 10.29
C HIS A 216 13.88 -2.80 10.37
N GLY A 217 13.57 -1.50 10.31
CA GLY A 217 14.54 -0.40 10.41
C GLY A 217 15.29 -0.10 9.11
N LEU A 218 14.94 -0.78 8.01
CA LEU A 218 15.63 -0.70 6.72
C LEU A 218 14.66 -0.68 5.53
N SER A 219 13.34 -0.72 5.75
CA SER A 219 12.31 -0.74 4.72
C SER A 219 12.29 0.56 3.92
N GLU A 220 12.25 1.70 4.61
CA GLU A 220 12.19 3.05 4.04
C GLU A 220 13.39 3.29 3.12
N GLY A 221 14.60 3.02 3.64
CA GLY A 221 15.87 3.00 2.90
C GLY A 221 15.76 2.31 1.55
N GLN A 222 15.24 1.10 1.55
CA GLN A 222 15.26 0.27 0.36
C GLN A 222 14.19 0.66 -0.66
N VAL A 223 13.00 1.00 -0.20
CA VAL A 223 11.89 1.42 -1.07
C VAL A 223 12.17 2.80 -1.67
N SER A 224 12.64 3.76 -0.87
CA SER A 224 13.02 5.11 -1.31
C SER A 224 14.17 5.14 -2.32
N ASN A 225 15.04 4.13 -2.28
CA ASN A 225 16.10 3.96 -3.26
C ASN A 225 15.66 3.20 -4.53
N GLY A 226 14.42 2.67 -4.55
CA GLY A 226 13.74 2.17 -5.76
C GLY A 226 13.09 0.78 -5.67
N LEU A 227 13.26 0.03 -4.57
CA LEU A 227 12.76 -1.35 -4.45
C LEU A 227 11.26 -1.44 -4.18
N SER A 228 10.49 -1.51 -5.26
CA SER A 228 9.08 -1.91 -5.22
C SER A 228 8.63 -2.38 -6.59
N GLY A 229 7.63 -3.26 -6.65
CA GLY A 229 7.04 -3.76 -7.88
C GLY A 229 5.56 -4.09 -7.72
N LEU A 230 4.83 -4.14 -8.83
CA LEU A 230 3.40 -4.43 -8.85
C LEU A 230 3.13 -5.92 -9.03
N MET A 231 1.99 -6.35 -8.49
CA MET A 231 1.49 -7.71 -8.63
C MET A 231 -0.01 -7.70 -8.90
N TRP A 232 -0.45 -8.56 -9.79
CA TRP A 232 -1.85 -8.70 -10.16
C TRP A 232 -2.31 -10.12 -9.86
N ILE A 233 -3.45 -10.28 -9.19
CA ILE A 233 -4.07 -11.59 -8.95
C ILE A 233 -5.36 -11.71 -9.75
N GLY A 234 -5.55 -12.84 -10.43
CA GLY A 234 -6.78 -13.16 -11.16
C GLY A 234 -6.90 -12.43 -12.50
N ASN A 235 -8.12 -12.03 -12.87
CA ASN A 235 -8.41 -11.34 -14.14
C ASN A 235 -9.17 -10.04 -13.85
N PHE A 236 -8.91 -8.98 -14.63
CA PHE A 236 -9.66 -7.72 -14.53
C PHE A 236 -11.17 -7.92 -14.71
N TRP A 237 -11.60 -8.85 -15.56
CA TRP A 237 -13.03 -9.11 -15.76
C TRP A 237 -13.74 -9.55 -14.48
N ASP A 238 -13.02 -10.17 -13.54
CA ASP A 238 -13.55 -10.50 -12.21
C ASP A 238 -13.97 -9.24 -11.41
N THR A 239 -13.42 -8.06 -11.71
CA THR A 239 -13.74 -6.78 -11.03
C THR A 239 -14.59 -5.83 -11.89
N ALA A 240 -14.72 -6.10 -13.18
CA ALA A 240 -15.36 -5.22 -14.16
C ALA A 240 -16.85 -5.50 -14.41
N TYR A 241 -17.28 -6.75 -14.28
CA TYR A 241 -18.65 -7.19 -14.58
C TYR A 241 -19.18 -8.01 -13.42
N ILE A 242 -20.17 -7.47 -12.68
CA ILE A 242 -20.63 -8.09 -11.44
C ILE A 242 -22.13 -8.39 -11.56
N LYS A 243 -22.49 -9.32 -12.45
CA LYS A 243 -23.74 -10.09 -12.27
C LYS A 243 -23.48 -11.36 -11.46
N CYS A 244 -22.25 -11.87 -11.50
CA CYS A 244 -21.93 -13.22 -11.10
C CYS A 244 -20.50 -13.35 -10.54
N ARG A 245 -20.38 -13.64 -9.24
CA ARG A 245 -19.19 -14.12 -8.47
C ARG A 245 -18.46 -13.13 -7.54
N ILE A 246 -18.01 -13.76 -6.46
CA ILE A 246 -17.11 -13.38 -5.35
C ILE A 246 -16.87 -11.88 -5.19
N THR A 247 -17.92 -11.16 -4.79
CA THR A 247 -17.70 -9.90 -4.09
C THR A 247 -17.06 -10.23 -2.75
N ALA A 248 -16.01 -9.50 -2.41
CA ALA A 248 -15.17 -9.79 -1.26
C ALA A 248 -15.85 -9.43 0.09
N SER A 249 -17.16 -9.18 0.12
CA SER A 249 -17.86 -8.73 1.33
C SER A 249 -18.21 -9.89 2.26
N PRO A 250 -17.66 -9.93 3.50
CA PRO A 250 -18.03 -10.92 4.51
C PRO A 250 -19.47 -10.77 5.04
N ASP A 251 -20.13 -9.63 4.80
CA ASP A 251 -21.52 -9.36 5.19
C ASP A 251 -22.54 -9.81 4.14
N VAL A 252 -22.10 -10.20 2.94
CA VAL A 252 -22.97 -10.79 1.92
C VAL A 252 -22.97 -12.31 2.08
N ALA A 253 -23.82 -12.80 3.00
CA ALA A 253 -24.16 -14.21 3.07
C ALA A 253 -24.92 -14.63 1.80
N GLY A 254 -24.19 -15.04 0.76
CA GLY A 254 -24.80 -15.30 -0.53
C GLY A 254 -23.88 -15.74 -1.66
N LEU A 255 -22.72 -16.35 -1.37
CA LEU A 255 -21.86 -16.97 -2.38
C LEU A 255 -22.43 -18.32 -2.83
N ALA A 256 -23.61 -18.31 -3.44
CA ALA A 256 -23.83 -19.26 -4.52
C ALA A 256 -23.13 -18.65 -5.74
N ALA A 257 -22.14 -19.35 -6.30
CA ALA A 257 -21.79 -19.15 -7.72
C ALA A 257 -23.08 -18.96 -8.51
N CYS A 258 -23.10 -18.00 -9.45
CA CYS A 258 -24.22 -17.70 -10.36
C CYS A 258 -25.48 -18.55 -10.11
N ARG A 259 -26.51 -17.97 -9.47
CA ARG A 259 -27.74 -18.74 -9.18
C ARG A 259 -28.37 -19.33 -10.44
N ASP A 260 -28.06 -18.79 -11.63
CA ASP A 260 -28.45 -19.32 -12.93
C ASP A 260 -27.27 -19.39 -13.93
N GLN A 261 -27.34 -20.32 -14.88
CA GLN A 261 -26.36 -20.46 -15.96
C GLN A 261 -26.47 -19.35 -17.03
N GLU A 262 -27.47 -18.47 -16.94
CA GLU A 262 -27.74 -17.42 -17.93
C GLU A 262 -26.86 -16.21 -17.66
N ALA A 263 -26.79 -15.74 -16.41
CA ALA A 263 -25.88 -14.69 -15.96
C ALA A 263 -24.40 -15.05 -16.17
N GLN A 264 -24.02 -16.32 -15.95
CA GLN A 264 -22.67 -16.79 -16.26
C GLN A 264 -22.36 -16.75 -17.77
N ARG A 265 -23.34 -17.05 -18.62
CA ARG A 265 -23.21 -16.98 -20.07
C ARG A 265 -23.14 -15.54 -20.56
N GLU A 266 -23.98 -14.65 -20.04
CA GLU A 266 -23.96 -13.22 -20.36
C GLU A 266 -22.62 -12.57 -20.02
N GLU A 267 -22.01 -12.94 -18.88
CA GLU A 267 -20.70 -12.44 -18.44
C GLU A 267 -19.57 -12.96 -19.32
N LEU A 268 -19.53 -14.27 -19.60
CA LEU A 268 -18.58 -14.86 -20.55
C LEU A 268 -18.78 -14.33 -21.98
N GLU A 269 -20.01 -13.99 -22.38
CA GLU A 269 -20.30 -13.34 -23.66
C GLU A 269 -19.92 -11.85 -23.66
N ALA A 270 -19.96 -11.17 -22.51
CA ALA A 270 -19.45 -9.79 -22.39
C ALA A 270 -17.92 -9.76 -22.49
N GLU A 271 -17.23 -10.67 -21.79
CA GLU A 271 -15.78 -10.90 -21.90
C GLU A 271 -15.40 -11.24 -23.35
N ARG A 272 -16.03 -12.25 -23.94
CA ARG A 272 -15.80 -12.63 -25.35
C ARG A 272 -16.13 -11.53 -26.34
N ARG A 273 -17.14 -10.69 -26.10
CA ARG A 273 -17.46 -9.56 -26.97
C ARG A 273 -16.40 -8.47 -26.87
N SER A 274 -15.85 -8.20 -25.69
CA SER A 274 -14.72 -7.27 -25.53
C SER A 274 -13.46 -7.79 -26.22
N ASP A 275 -13.20 -9.09 -26.11
CA ASP A 275 -12.06 -9.74 -26.77
C ASP A 275 -12.25 -9.81 -28.30
N ALA A 276 -13.46 -10.13 -28.77
CA ALA A 276 -13.81 -10.21 -30.21
C ALA A 276 -13.97 -8.83 -30.87
N ALA A 277 -14.24 -7.76 -30.11
CA ALA A 277 -14.27 -6.38 -30.60
C ALA A 277 -12.87 -5.76 -30.81
N GLY A 278 -11.80 -6.53 -30.61
CA GLY A 278 -10.44 -6.10 -30.96
C GLY A 278 -9.81 -5.10 -29.98
N GLY A 279 -10.11 -5.17 -28.68
CA GLY A 279 -9.40 -4.40 -27.66
C GLY A 279 -10.04 -3.05 -27.30
N SER A 280 -11.36 -3.03 -27.11
CA SER A 280 -12.09 -1.84 -26.63
C SER A 280 -11.75 -1.43 -25.18
N LEU A 281 -10.99 -2.27 -24.46
CA LEU A 281 -10.55 -2.04 -23.08
C LEU A 281 -9.02 -2.04 -23.01
N GLU A 282 -8.41 -0.91 -22.62
CA GLU A 282 -6.96 -0.80 -22.41
C GLU A 282 -6.64 -0.75 -20.92
N VAL A 283 -5.80 -1.67 -20.44
CA VAL A 283 -5.37 -1.75 -19.03
C VAL A 283 -4.04 -1.02 -18.86
N ARG A 284 -3.96 -0.12 -17.88
CA ARG A 284 -2.74 0.61 -17.53
C ARG A 284 -2.35 0.33 -16.09
N TYR A 285 -1.06 0.04 -15.88
CA TYR A 285 -0.47 -0.14 -14.55
C TYR A 285 0.32 1.12 -14.21
N LEU A 286 -0.21 1.94 -13.31
CA LEU A 286 0.33 3.24 -12.91
C LEU A 286 0.80 3.15 -11.46
N GLY A 287 2.04 2.67 -11.27
CA GLY A 287 2.70 2.63 -9.97
C GLY A 287 3.40 3.96 -9.69
N PHE A 288 2.99 4.65 -8.63
CA PHE A 288 3.60 5.91 -8.20
C PHE A 288 4.71 5.63 -7.20
N LYS A 289 5.90 6.15 -7.50
CA LYS A 289 7.01 6.25 -6.54
C LYS A 289 7.96 7.34 -6.95
N ASP A 290 8.80 7.71 -6.00
CA ASP A 290 9.72 8.82 -6.12
C ASP A 290 11.15 8.41 -5.76
N ILE A 291 12.12 9.14 -6.31
CA ILE A 291 13.55 9.04 -5.98
C ILE A 291 14.16 10.43 -5.93
N GLN A 292 15.24 10.59 -5.16
CA GLN A 292 16.02 11.83 -5.15
C GLN A 292 17.34 11.65 -5.90
N VAL A 293 17.72 12.64 -6.69
CA VAL A 293 18.88 12.55 -7.56
C VAL A 293 19.70 13.84 -7.58
N SER A 294 20.99 13.69 -7.88
CA SER A 294 21.93 14.78 -8.12
C SER A 294 22.35 14.76 -9.59
N LYS A 295 22.32 15.91 -10.26
CA LYS A 295 22.72 16.05 -11.65
C LYS A 295 24.24 15.94 -11.79
N LEU A 296 24.70 15.08 -12.69
CA LEU A 296 26.11 14.94 -13.03
C LEU A 296 26.49 15.95 -14.12
N LYS A 297 27.69 16.54 -13.99
CA LYS A 297 28.22 17.58 -14.90
C LYS A 297 29.28 17.04 -15.87
N ASP A 298 29.39 15.72 -15.97
CA ASP A 298 30.41 15.01 -16.76
C ASP A 298 30.11 14.97 -18.26
N ARG A 299 28.83 15.07 -18.65
CA ARG A 299 28.40 15.08 -20.06
C ARG A 299 27.35 16.18 -20.32
N PRO A 300 27.70 17.26 -21.03
CA PRO A 300 26.75 18.36 -21.27
C PRO A 300 25.58 17.96 -22.20
N ASP A 301 25.79 17.03 -23.13
CA ASP A 301 24.81 16.66 -24.16
C ASP A 301 23.89 15.50 -23.76
N GLN A 302 24.13 14.86 -22.62
CA GLN A 302 23.34 13.72 -22.12
C GLN A 302 23.05 13.92 -20.64
N PRO A 303 21.79 14.20 -20.24
CA PRO A 303 21.45 14.34 -18.84
C PRO A 303 21.70 13.01 -18.10
N ARG A 304 22.63 13.06 -17.15
CA ARG A 304 22.94 11.96 -16.23
C ARG A 304 22.77 12.44 -14.80
N PHE A 305 22.36 11.52 -13.95
CA PHE A 305 22.12 11.77 -12.55
C PHE A 305 22.71 10.64 -11.70
N ARG A 306 22.85 10.90 -10.41
CA ARG A 306 23.18 9.91 -9.39
C ARG A 306 22.14 9.96 -8.29
N LEU A 307 21.65 8.81 -7.89
CA LEU A 307 20.75 8.66 -6.75
C LEU A 307 21.40 9.32 -5.52
N ILE A 308 20.64 10.18 -4.86
CA ILE A 308 20.93 10.62 -3.50
C ILE A 308 20.38 9.50 -2.60
N GLU A 309 21.28 8.59 -2.20
CA GLU A 309 20.92 7.39 -1.45
C GLU A 309 20.33 7.76 -0.08
N PHE A 310 19.20 7.14 0.26
CA PHE A 310 18.51 7.31 1.54
C PHE A 310 18.83 6.14 2.52
N PRO A 311 19.00 6.37 3.84
CA PRO A 311 19.07 7.69 4.51
C PRO A 311 20.22 8.52 3.94
N LEU A 312 20.02 9.84 3.84
CA LEU A 312 21.04 10.76 3.33
C LEU A 312 22.31 10.60 4.18
N ARG A 313 23.40 10.10 3.58
CA ARG A 313 24.70 10.05 4.26
C ARG A 313 25.49 11.28 3.81
N PRO A 314 25.76 12.23 4.72
CA PRO A 314 26.57 13.41 4.40
C PRO A 314 27.94 13.02 3.85
N ASP A 315 28.60 13.95 3.16
CA ASP A 315 29.99 13.79 2.72
C ASP A 315 30.85 13.33 3.93
N PRO A 316 31.78 12.36 3.77
CA PRO A 316 32.69 11.96 4.85
C PRO A 316 33.48 13.12 5.48
N ALA A 317 33.62 14.26 4.77
CA ALA A 317 34.23 15.48 5.29
C ALA A 317 33.27 16.34 6.15
N ASP A 318 31.98 16.04 6.14
CA ASP A 318 30.95 16.70 6.94
C ASP A 318 30.92 16.12 8.36
N ARG A 319 30.87 17.00 9.37
CA ARG A 319 30.96 16.59 10.77
C ARG A 319 29.69 15.90 11.27
N SER A 320 28.56 16.11 10.60
CA SER A 320 27.27 15.43 10.85
C SER A 320 27.20 14.02 10.26
N ALA A 321 28.18 13.58 9.46
CA ALA A 321 28.22 12.24 8.88
C ALA A 321 28.29 11.12 9.93
N LYS A 322 28.53 11.45 11.21
CA LYS A 322 28.60 10.50 12.33
C LYS A 322 27.28 10.31 13.07
N ASP A 323 26.26 11.11 12.76
CA ASP A 323 24.98 11.03 13.45
C ASP A 323 24.13 9.94 12.79
N ALA A 324 23.77 8.92 13.57
CA ALA A 324 22.80 7.93 13.16
C ALA A 324 21.42 8.61 13.04
N PHE A 325 20.76 8.51 11.88
CA PHE A 325 19.34 8.82 11.66
C PHE A 325 18.80 10.09 12.39
N GLY A 326 19.53 11.22 12.36
CA GLY A 326 19.07 12.51 12.92
C GLY A 326 18.44 13.44 11.87
N ASP A 327 17.99 14.65 12.25
CA ASP A 327 17.25 15.63 11.43
C ASP A 327 17.78 15.91 10.01
N GLN A 328 19.04 15.59 9.72
CA GLN A 328 19.60 15.65 8.37
C GLN A 328 19.10 14.53 7.44
N THR A 329 18.59 13.41 7.97
CA THR A 329 17.91 12.37 7.18
C THR A 329 16.49 12.78 6.77
N ASP A 330 15.83 13.66 7.52
CA ASP A 330 14.55 14.30 7.15
C ASP A 330 14.66 15.28 5.96
N ALA A 331 15.88 15.55 5.48
CA ALA A 331 16.16 16.43 4.34
C ALA A 331 15.46 16.02 3.04
N ARG A 332 14.84 14.82 2.97
CA ARG A 332 14.01 14.40 1.85
C ARG A 332 12.83 15.36 1.64
N LYS A 333 12.15 15.76 2.72
CA LYS A 333 10.89 16.52 2.69
C LYS A 333 11.10 17.94 2.16
N ASN A 334 12.28 18.52 2.40
CA ASN A 334 12.63 19.89 1.97
C ASN A 334 13.29 19.98 0.58
N ARG A 335 13.42 18.86 -0.16
CA ARG A 335 14.16 18.86 -1.44
C ARG A 335 13.57 19.82 -2.47
N CYS A 336 12.27 20.06 -2.41
CA CYS A 336 11.57 20.93 -3.35
C CYS A 336 11.46 22.39 -2.91
N GLY A 337 12.15 22.76 -1.83
CA GLY A 337 12.04 24.08 -1.22
C GLY A 337 10.92 24.15 -0.19
N LYS A 338 10.50 25.38 0.12
CA LYS A 338 9.52 25.65 1.18
C LYS A 338 8.11 25.67 0.60
N LEU A 339 7.22 24.92 1.25
CA LEU A 339 5.79 24.89 0.98
C LEU A 339 5.03 25.66 2.06
N VAL A 340 3.88 26.22 1.71
CA VAL A 340 2.93 26.81 2.66
C VAL A 340 1.51 26.45 2.28
N VAL A 341 0.65 26.35 3.28
CA VAL A 341 -0.79 26.17 3.06
C VAL A 341 -1.37 27.47 2.51
N GLY A 342 -1.85 27.43 1.28
CA GLY A 342 -2.52 28.55 0.63
C GLY A 342 -3.94 28.78 1.14
N ALA A 343 -4.57 29.87 0.71
CA ALA A 343 -5.94 30.24 1.12
C ALA A 343 -7.02 29.20 0.73
N SER A 344 -6.74 28.35 -0.27
CA SER A 344 -7.58 27.22 -0.68
C SER A 344 -7.40 25.96 0.18
N GLY A 345 -6.50 26.00 1.19
CA GLY A 345 -6.08 24.85 1.98
C GLY A 345 -5.09 23.93 1.26
N GLU A 346 -4.71 24.21 0.02
CA GLU A 346 -3.72 23.43 -0.73
C GLU A 346 -2.29 23.93 -0.46
N LEU A 347 -1.32 23.03 -0.34
CA LEU A 347 0.09 23.43 -0.28
C LEU A 347 0.56 24.01 -1.61
N ALA A 348 1.23 25.15 -1.54
CA ALA A 348 1.85 25.83 -2.67
C ALA A 348 3.31 26.16 -2.38
N TYR A 349 4.11 26.26 -3.44
CA TYR A 349 5.51 26.69 -3.35
C TYR A 349 5.60 28.18 -2.99
N VAL A 350 6.39 28.48 -1.97
CA VAL A 350 6.88 29.86 -1.70
C VAL A 350 8.35 30.01 -2.08
N GLU A 351 9.12 28.92 -1.98
CA GLU A 351 10.49 28.82 -2.47
C GLU A 351 10.61 27.45 -3.12
N GLY A 352 11.14 27.40 -4.34
CA GLY A 352 11.31 26.14 -5.07
C GLY A 352 10.82 26.19 -6.49
N VAL A 353 11.36 25.29 -7.30
CA VAL A 353 11.01 25.13 -8.71
C VAL A 353 10.31 23.80 -8.89
N SER A 354 9.16 23.82 -9.55
CA SER A 354 8.43 22.64 -9.97
C SER A 354 8.31 22.62 -11.49
N VAL A 355 8.64 21.48 -12.07
CA VAL A 355 8.41 21.16 -13.49
C VAL A 355 7.69 19.82 -13.55
N PRO A 356 7.09 19.44 -14.68
CA PRO A 356 6.37 18.18 -14.75
C PRO A 356 7.23 16.97 -14.32
N GLY A 357 6.74 16.22 -13.34
CA GLY A 357 7.40 15.06 -12.71
C GLY A 357 8.60 15.36 -11.81
N GLN A 358 8.96 16.63 -11.54
CA GLN A 358 10.16 16.97 -10.75
C GLN A 358 9.99 18.26 -9.93
N CYS A 359 10.67 18.33 -8.79
CA CYS A 359 10.85 19.61 -8.12
C CYS A 359 12.20 19.71 -7.38
N TRP A 360 12.64 20.93 -7.09
CA TRP A 360 13.89 21.20 -6.38
C TRP A 360 13.91 22.59 -5.72
N HIS A 361 14.78 22.74 -4.73
CA HIS A 361 15.09 24.02 -4.09
C HIS A 361 15.88 24.93 -5.03
N GLU A 362 15.52 26.22 -5.14
CA GLU A 362 16.14 27.17 -6.08
C GLU A 362 17.67 27.28 -5.93
N GLN A 363 18.14 27.30 -4.68
CA GLN A 363 19.58 27.33 -4.34
C GLN A 363 20.35 26.05 -4.69
N HIS A 364 19.66 24.92 -4.93
CA HIS A 364 20.27 23.62 -5.21
C HIS A 364 19.70 22.98 -6.50
N PRO A 365 19.82 23.62 -7.67
CA PRO A 365 19.16 23.19 -8.91
C PRO A 365 19.64 21.83 -9.47
N ASP A 366 20.79 21.37 -9.00
CA ASP A 366 21.36 20.07 -9.33
C ASP A 366 20.78 18.94 -8.46
N GLN A 367 20.16 19.22 -7.31
CA GLN A 367 19.55 18.22 -6.43
C GLN A 367 18.03 18.22 -6.62
N ARG A 368 17.49 17.14 -7.17
CA ARG A 368 16.09 17.07 -7.61
C ARG A 368 15.36 15.93 -6.96
N TRP A 369 14.08 16.15 -6.71
CA TRP A 369 13.12 15.11 -6.39
C TRP A 369 12.37 14.73 -7.66
N ILE A 370 12.35 13.44 -7.97
CA ILE A 370 11.76 12.88 -9.18
C ILE A 370 10.53 12.06 -8.79
N PHE A 371 9.39 12.34 -9.41
CA PHE A 371 8.13 11.62 -9.24
C PHE A 371 7.88 10.82 -10.51
N THR A 372 7.79 9.50 -10.38
CA THR A 372 7.65 8.61 -11.52
C THR A 372 6.29 7.94 -11.56
N VAL A 373 5.82 7.72 -12.79
CA VAL A 373 4.65 6.90 -13.09
C VAL A 373 5.15 5.64 -13.78
N SER A 374 5.20 4.53 -13.06
CA SER A 374 5.74 3.25 -13.53
C SER A 374 7.16 3.38 -14.11
N GLY A 375 8.02 4.10 -13.39
CA GLY A 375 9.44 4.30 -13.75
C GLY A 375 9.69 5.33 -14.85
N GLN A 376 8.69 6.10 -15.24
CA GLN A 376 8.76 7.15 -16.27
C GLN A 376 8.48 8.53 -15.68
N VAL A 377 9.18 9.57 -16.14
CA VAL A 377 8.98 10.96 -15.71
C VAL A 377 8.09 11.70 -16.70
N HIS A 378 6.93 12.15 -16.22
CA HIS A 378 5.93 12.88 -17.00
C HIS A 378 5.60 12.26 -18.38
N PRO A 379 5.18 10.98 -18.43
CA PRO A 379 4.78 10.35 -19.68
C PRO A 379 3.48 10.97 -20.22
N ARG A 380 3.20 10.72 -21.50
CA ARG A 380 1.94 11.05 -22.18
C ARG A 380 1.07 9.81 -22.28
N ILE A 381 -0.09 9.87 -21.64
CA ILE A 381 -1.15 8.87 -21.74
C ILE A 381 -2.15 9.33 -22.80
N THR A 382 -2.53 8.46 -23.74
CA THR A 382 -3.47 8.79 -24.81
C THR A 382 -4.70 7.90 -24.72
N VAL A 383 -5.84 8.51 -24.39
CA VAL A 383 -7.15 7.88 -24.28
C VAL A 383 -7.88 7.98 -25.61
N LYS A 384 -7.87 6.89 -26.37
CA LYS A 384 -8.47 6.81 -27.70
C LYS A 384 -9.99 6.98 -27.64
N ALA A 385 -10.55 7.60 -28.68
CA ALA A 385 -12.00 7.71 -28.81
C ALA A 385 -12.63 6.32 -28.99
N GLY A 386 -13.70 6.03 -28.25
CA GLY A 386 -14.42 4.74 -28.32
C GLY A 386 -13.80 3.59 -27.53
N HIS A 387 -12.66 3.81 -26.84
CA HIS A 387 -12.07 2.84 -25.91
C HIS A 387 -12.39 3.24 -24.46
N SER A 388 -12.62 2.24 -23.61
CA SER A 388 -12.58 2.42 -22.16
C SER A 388 -11.18 2.09 -21.66
N GLU A 389 -10.69 2.81 -20.67
CA GLU A 389 -9.41 2.48 -20.04
C GLU A 389 -9.59 2.14 -18.57
N VAL A 390 -8.85 1.14 -18.13
CA VAL A 390 -8.76 0.75 -16.72
C VAL A 390 -7.39 1.16 -16.25
N TRP A 391 -7.36 1.99 -15.22
CA TRP A 391 -6.14 2.44 -14.61
C TRP A 391 -6.03 1.80 -13.24
N HIS A 392 -5.03 0.94 -13.08
CA HIS A 392 -4.61 0.44 -11.79
C HIS A 392 -3.60 1.42 -11.21
N LEU A 393 -4.04 2.19 -10.22
CA LEU A 393 -3.27 3.24 -9.56
C LEU A 393 -2.79 2.68 -8.22
N ALA A 394 -1.49 2.73 -7.96
CA ALA A 394 -0.92 2.19 -6.73
C ALA A 394 0.18 3.12 -6.21
N ASN A 395 0.11 3.51 -4.93
CA ASN A 395 1.23 4.15 -4.27
C ASN A 395 2.20 3.06 -3.79
N ILE A 396 3.31 2.91 -4.52
CA ILE A 396 4.38 1.94 -4.25
C ILE A 396 5.67 2.65 -3.80
N GLY A 397 5.53 3.88 -3.30
CA GLY A 397 6.57 4.65 -2.64
C GLY A 397 6.60 4.39 -1.13
N ALA A 398 7.59 4.98 -0.47
CA ALA A 398 7.81 4.80 0.96
C ALA A 398 6.89 5.69 1.83
N ASP A 399 6.86 7.00 1.53
CA ASP A 399 6.28 7.98 2.47
C ASP A 399 5.35 9.01 1.77
N VAL A 400 5.63 9.34 0.51
CA VAL A 400 4.85 10.35 -0.24
C VAL A 400 3.37 9.96 -0.29
N THR A 401 2.49 10.85 0.17
CA THR A 401 1.04 10.73 -0.06
C THR A 401 0.65 11.44 -1.36
N TYR A 402 0.00 10.71 -2.28
CA TYR A 402 -0.45 11.28 -3.55
C TYR A 402 -1.91 11.71 -3.47
N ARG A 403 -2.18 12.99 -3.69
CA ARG A 403 -3.52 13.57 -3.79
C ARG A 403 -3.89 13.77 -5.26
N LEU A 404 -4.37 12.71 -5.89
CA LEU A 404 -4.55 12.61 -7.33
C LEU A 404 -5.76 13.39 -7.83
N ARG A 405 -5.54 14.17 -8.90
CA ARG A 405 -6.58 14.83 -9.69
C ARG A 405 -6.29 14.66 -11.18
N LEU A 406 -7.35 14.52 -11.97
CA LEU A 406 -7.29 14.59 -13.42
C LEU A 406 -7.91 15.92 -13.86
N GLU A 407 -7.07 16.88 -14.26
CA GLU A 407 -7.50 18.26 -14.54
C GLU A 407 -7.40 18.58 -16.03
N THR A 408 -8.43 19.18 -16.63
CA THR A 408 -8.36 19.69 -18.01
C THR A 408 -7.44 20.92 -18.11
N LEU A 409 -6.83 21.13 -19.27
CA LEU A 409 -5.92 22.25 -19.54
C LEU A 409 -6.60 23.43 -20.27
N GLU A 410 -7.93 23.53 -20.21
CA GLU A 410 -8.68 24.65 -20.77
C GLU A 410 -8.61 25.90 -19.88
N GLU A 411 -9.07 27.05 -20.38
CA GLU A 411 -9.03 28.35 -19.66
C GLU A 411 -9.65 28.27 -18.25
N HIS A 412 -10.65 27.41 -18.09
CA HIS A 412 -11.25 27.08 -16.80
C HIS A 412 -11.08 25.58 -16.53
N PRO A 413 -10.00 25.17 -15.85
CA PRO A 413 -9.73 23.77 -15.56
C PRO A 413 -10.88 23.10 -14.83
N ARG A 414 -11.32 21.96 -15.35
CA ARG A 414 -12.32 21.09 -14.72
C ARG A 414 -11.62 19.85 -14.16
N ARG A 415 -12.11 19.35 -13.03
CA ARG A 415 -11.70 18.05 -12.49
C ARG A 415 -12.56 16.97 -13.11
N LEU A 416 -11.91 16.04 -13.80
CA LEU A 416 -12.55 14.87 -14.36
C LEU A 416 -12.73 13.80 -13.28
N ALA A 417 -13.85 13.09 -13.36
CA ALA A 417 -14.19 12.03 -12.45
C ALA A 417 -13.45 10.72 -12.77
N PHE A 418 -12.97 10.08 -11.71
CA PHE A 418 -12.59 8.70 -11.64
C PHE A 418 -13.81 7.88 -11.24
N ASP A 419 -14.12 6.85 -12.01
CA ASP A 419 -15.13 5.86 -11.65
C ASP A 419 -14.44 4.70 -10.94
N VAL A 420 -14.53 4.69 -9.61
CA VAL A 420 -13.77 3.76 -8.77
C VAL A 420 -14.44 2.37 -8.78
N ARG A 421 -13.65 1.35 -9.13
CA ARG A 421 -14.11 -0.05 -9.28
C ARG A 421 -13.61 -0.99 -8.20
N ALA A 422 -12.41 -0.75 -7.68
CA ALA A 422 -11.84 -1.53 -6.57
C ALA A 422 -10.92 -0.68 -5.70
N LEU A 423 -10.77 -1.09 -4.44
CA LEU A 423 -9.77 -0.59 -3.51
C LEU A 423 -8.97 -1.78 -2.95
N ASP A 424 -7.66 -1.61 -2.83
CA ASP A 424 -6.76 -2.59 -2.18
C ASP A 424 -6.91 -4.03 -2.72
N GLY A 425 -7.18 -4.17 -4.02
CA GLY A 425 -7.37 -5.46 -4.68
C GLY A 425 -8.74 -6.12 -4.40
N ALA A 426 -9.74 -5.35 -3.96
CA ALA A 426 -11.11 -5.81 -3.74
C ALA A 426 -12.13 -4.88 -4.44
N ALA A 427 -12.96 -5.47 -5.31
CA ALA A 427 -13.99 -4.75 -6.05
C ALA A 427 -15.18 -4.35 -5.17
N PHE A 428 -15.81 -3.22 -5.52
CA PHE A 428 -17.08 -2.80 -4.94
C PHE A 428 -18.24 -3.70 -5.42
N PRO A 429 -19.30 -3.88 -4.62
CA PRO A 429 -20.52 -4.51 -5.12
C PRO A 429 -21.18 -3.67 -6.22
N PRO A 430 -21.93 -4.31 -7.15
CA PRO A 430 -22.45 -3.68 -8.38
C PRO A 430 -23.38 -2.49 -8.13
N ASP A 431 -24.13 -2.49 -7.03
CA ASP A 431 -25.05 -1.39 -6.70
C ASP A 431 -24.31 -0.11 -6.28
N TRP A 432 -23.01 -0.20 -5.99
CA TRP A 432 -22.20 0.89 -5.45
C TRP A 432 -21.27 1.54 -6.50
N THR A 433 -21.06 0.91 -7.66
CA THR A 433 -20.15 1.35 -8.74
C THR A 433 -20.64 2.59 -9.51
N ARG A 434 -21.28 3.55 -8.83
CA ARG A 434 -21.80 4.79 -9.42
C ARG A 434 -21.21 6.06 -8.79
N ARG A 435 -20.31 5.94 -7.82
CA ARG A 435 -19.68 7.12 -7.21
C ARG A 435 -18.54 7.63 -8.09
N ARG A 436 -18.71 8.87 -8.55
CA ARG A 436 -17.69 9.64 -9.25
C ARG A 436 -16.81 10.34 -8.23
N HIS A 437 -15.50 10.12 -8.32
CA HIS A 437 -14.49 10.77 -7.48
C HIS A 437 -13.72 11.78 -8.34
N THR A 438 -13.69 13.04 -7.96
CA THR A 438 -12.86 14.05 -8.65
C THR A 438 -11.46 14.17 -8.03
N GLU A 439 -11.28 13.59 -6.85
CA GLU A 439 -10.03 13.51 -6.11
C GLU A 439 -9.88 12.15 -5.41
N ILE A 440 -8.70 11.56 -5.54
CA ILE A 440 -8.34 10.31 -4.84
C ILE A 440 -7.05 10.53 -4.07
N VAL A 441 -7.03 10.19 -2.79
CA VAL A 441 -5.82 10.23 -1.97
C VAL A 441 -5.29 8.81 -1.80
N LEU A 442 -4.05 8.59 -2.22
CA LEU A 442 -3.32 7.35 -2.04
C LEU A 442 -2.16 7.59 -1.07
N MET A 443 -2.39 7.30 0.21
CA MET A 443 -1.31 7.16 1.19
C MET A 443 -0.40 5.98 0.81
N PRO A 444 0.85 5.93 1.30
CA PRO A 444 1.77 4.82 1.02
C PRO A 444 1.13 3.45 1.20
N GLY A 445 1.25 2.59 0.18
CA GLY A 445 0.66 1.25 0.15
C GLY A 445 -0.80 1.16 -0.32
N ALA A 446 -1.51 2.28 -0.48
CA ALA A 446 -2.90 2.28 -0.96
C ALA A 446 -3.00 2.01 -2.48
N ARG A 447 -4.06 1.28 -2.89
CA ARG A 447 -4.33 1.00 -4.31
C ARG A 447 -5.79 1.26 -4.67
N VAL A 448 -6.00 1.69 -5.90
CA VAL A 448 -7.32 1.90 -6.48
C VAL A 448 -7.35 1.48 -7.94
N GLU A 449 -8.46 0.91 -8.37
CA GLU A 449 -8.73 0.61 -9.76
C GLU A 449 -9.84 1.53 -10.24
N VAL A 450 -9.56 2.31 -11.29
CA VAL A 450 -10.50 3.29 -11.80
C VAL A 450 -10.75 3.04 -13.27
N LEU A 451 -12.00 3.24 -13.66
CA LEU A 451 -12.42 3.27 -15.05
C LEU A 451 -12.40 4.72 -15.53
N ILE A 452 -11.65 4.98 -16.58
CA ILE A 452 -11.63 6.28 -17.24
C ILE A 452 -12.60 6.22 -18.41
N GLN A 453 -13.77 6.84 -18.22
CA GLN A 453 -14.82 6.88 -19.23
C GLN A 453 -15.11 8.28 -19.72
N ARG A 454 -15.59 8.34 -20.96
CA ARG A 454 -16.20 9.54 -21.54
C ARG A 454 -17.66 9.62 -21.16
N CYS A 455 -18.25 10.80 -21.30
CA CYS A 455 -19.67 10.99 -21.02
C CYS A 455 -20.53 10.01 -21.84
N GLY A 456 -21.49 9.34 -21.19
CA GLY A 456 -22.50 8.53 -21.87
C GLY A 456 -23.47 9.38 -22.71
N GLN A 457 -24.18 8.78 -23.67
CA GLN A 457 -25.24 9.50 -24.38
C GLN A 457 -26.47 9.68 -23.47
N GLY A 458 -26.97 10.91 -23.33
CA GLY A 458 -28.15 11.25 -22.51
C GLY A 458 -27.87 12.39 -21.51
N THR A 459 -28.53 12.36 -20.35
CA THR A 459 -28.44 13.40 -19.30
C THR A 459 -27.03 13.58 -18.69
N ASP A 460 -26.10 12.66 -18.93
CA ASP A 460 -24.68 12.76 -18.55
C ASP A 460 -23.80 13.49 -19.58
N ALA A 461 -24.32 13.78 -20.78
CA ALA A 461 -23.57 14.47 -21.84
C ALA A 461 -23.21 15.93 -21.50
N SER A 462 -23.80 16.49 -20.42
CA SER A 462 -23.55 17.85 -19.92
C SER A 462 -22.84 17.89 -18.57
N SER A 463 -22.32 16.76 -18.07
CA SER A 463 -21.66 16.75 -16.75
C SER A 463 -20.28 17.41 -16.82
N PRO A 464 -19.95 18.34 -15.89
CA PRO A 464 -18.70 19.08 -15.94
C PRO A 464 -17.47 18.23 -15.60
N ASP A 465 -17.65 17.03 -15.07
CA ASP A 465 -16.58 16.11 -14.63
C ASP A 465 -16.29 14.99 -15.65
N CYS A 466 -16.83 15.04 -16.86
CA CYS A 466 -16.55 14.06 -17.91
C CYS A 466 -16.11 14.72 -19.23
N VAL A 467 -15.63 13.88 -20.16
CA VAL A 467 -15.14 14.31 -21.49
C VAL A 467 -16.13 13.88 -22.57
N ASP A 468 -16.58 14.83 -23.39
CA ASP A 468 -17.41 14.57 -24.57
C ASP A 468 -16.65 13.67 -25.58
N PRO A 469 -17.22 12.54 -26.04
CA PRO A 469 -16.62 11.67 -27.06
C PRO A 469 -16.23 12.35 -28.37
N SER A 470 -16.93 13.42 -28.76
CA SER A 470 -16.67 14.16 -30.00
C SER A 470 -15.52 15.15 -29.89
N ARG A 471 -15.05 15.45 -28.66
CA ARG A 471 -14.04 16.47 -28.41
C ARG A 471 -12.69 15.85 -28.12
N ARG A 472 -11.66 16.52 -28.65
CA ARG A 472 -10.29 16.34 -28.18
C ARG A 472 -10.11 17.18 -26.93
N VAL A 473 -9.63 16.59 -25.85
CA VAL A 473 -9.38 17.29 -24.58
C VAL A 473 -7.98 16.96 -24.11
N GLU A 474 -7.22 18.00 -23.77
CA GLU A 474 -5.94 17.84 -23.07
C GLU A 474 -6.18 18.00 -21.57
N ALA A 475 -5.57 17.12 -20.81
CA ALA A 475 -5.63 17.06 -19.37
C ALA A 475 -4.26 16.70 -18.79
N ARG A 476 -4.15 16.79 -17.48
CA ARG A 476 -3.00 16.33 -16.71
C ARG A 476 -3.46 15.47 -15.54
N LEU A 477 -2.74 14.37 -15.32
CA LEU A 477 -2.79 13.66 -14.06
C LEU A 477 -1.75 14.32 -13.15
N ARG A 478 -2.18 14.78 -11.98
CA ARG A 478 -1.28 15.45 -11.03
C ARG A 478 -1.53 14.98 -9.61
N THR A 479 -0.54 15.16 -8.75
CA THR A 479 -0.77 15.25 -7.31
C THR A 479 -0.92 16.72 -6.93
N ALA A 480 -1.99 17.04 -6.21
CA ALA A 480 -2.17 18.33 -5.55
C ALA A 480 -1.30 18.38 -4.29
N GLY A 481 -1.00 19.58 -3.80
CA GLY A 481 -0.26 19.75 -2.55
C GLY A 481 -1.08 19.24 -1.37
N ILE A 482 -0.45 18.51 -0.44
CA ILE A 482 -1.14 17.93 0.72
C ILE A 482 -0.27 18.00 1.98
N ALA A 483 -0.88 18.47 3.06
CA ALA A 483 -0.32 18.38 4.42
C ALA A 483 -1.04 17.26 5.18
N THR A 484 -0.26 16.46 5.92
CA THR A 484 -0.77 15.30 6.68
C THR A 484 -0.85 15.55 8.18
N GLY A 485 -0.28 16.64 8.69
CA GLY A 485 -0.47 17.11 10.06
C GLY A 485 -1.66 18.07 10.23
N VAL A 486 -2.07 18.29 11.49
CA VAL A 486 -3.04 19.36 11.85
C VAL A 486 -2.46 20.78 11.70
N ASP A 487 -1.13 20.89 11.73
CA ASP A 487 -0.36 22.09 11.48
C ASP A 487 0.93 21.77 10.69
N ALA A 488 1.81 22.75 10.53
CA ALA A 488 3.00 22.63 9.71
C ALA A 488 4.11 21.77 10.35
N ASP A 489 4.06 21.56 11.66
CA ASP A 489 5.12 20.91 12.44
C ASP A 489 4.73 19.48 12.84
N SER A 490 3.43 19.16 12.84
CA SER A 490 2.88 17.88 13.29
C SER A 490 2.74 16.81 12.19
N GLY A 491 3.28 17.03 10.98
CA GLY A 491 3.27 16.00 9.96
C GLY A 491 3.80 16.43 8.60
N ASP A 492 3.77 15.50 7.66
CA ASP A 492 4.44 15.69 6.37
C ASP A 492 3.72 16.61 5.39
N GLN A 493 4.53 17.35 4.62
CA GLN A 493 4.11 18.24 3.55
C GLN A 493 4.59 17.71 2.19
N TRP A 494 3.65 17.35 1.32
CA TRP A 494 3.95 16.81 0.00
C TRP A 494 3.64 17.83 -1.10
N PRO A 495 4.59 18.07 -2.03
CA PRO A 495 4.46 19.12 -3.02
C PRO A 495 3.43 18.80 -4.13
N PRO A 496 2.80 19.82 -4.73
CA PRO A 496 2.05 19.63 -5.97
C PRO A 496 2.97 19.37 -7.17
N VAL A 497 2.73 18.29 -7.92
CA VAL A 497 3.52 17.90 -9.10
C VAL A 497 2.64 17.32 -10.21
N ASP A 498 2.86 17.73 -11.46
CA ASP A 498 2.20 17.18 -12.63
C ASP A 498 2.85 15.84 -13.04
N LEU A 499 2.14 14.73 -12.85
CA LEU A 499 2.67 13.37 -12.97
C LEU A 499 2.67 12.84 -14.40
N ALA A 500 1.65 13.17 -15.19
CA ALA A 500 1.53 12.77 -16.60
C ALA A 500 0.66 13.75 -17.40
N SER A 501 0.92 13.85 -18.70
CA SER A 501 -0.01 14.49 -19.63
C SER A 501 -1.02 13.46 -20.13
N VAL A 502 -2.29 13.83 -20.24
CA VAL A 502 -3.37 12.95 -20.67
C VAL A 502 -4.08 13.58 -21.87
N VAL A 503 -4.16 12.86 -22.97
CA VAL A 503 -4.82 13.33 -24.20
C VAL A 503 -6.00 12.43 -24.51
N PHE A 504 -7.19 13.01 -24.45
CA PHE A 504 -8.43 12.40 -24.91
C PHE A 504 -8.61 12.73 -26.40
N GLU A 505 -8.53 11.75 -27.30
CA GLU A 505 -8.71 11.98 -28.75
C GLU A 505 -10.18 12.21 -29.16
N ALA A 506 -10.45 12.92 -30.26
CA ALA A 506 -11.80 13.07 -30.78
C ALA A 506 -12.20 11.87 -31.65
N ALA A 507 -13.45 11.41 -31.58
CA ALA A 507 -13.97 10.41 -32.52
C ALA A 507 -14.11 11.02 -33.94
N PRO A 508 -13.67 10.34 -35.01
CA PRO A 508 -13.98 10.78 -36.37
C PRO A 508 -15.48 10.54 -36.68
N GLY A 509 -16.25 11.62 -36.85
CA GLY A 509 -17.66 11.58 -37.30
C GLY A 509 -18.65 10.92 -36.34
N ARG A 510 -19.92 10.72 -36.77
CA ARG A 510 -21.00 10.02 -36.02
C ARG A 510 -20.65 8.54 -35.79
N SER A 511 -19.62 8.28 -35.01
CA SER A 511 -19.23 6.94 -34.58
C SER A 511 -20.08 6.58 -33.37
N ARG A 512 -20.91 5.55 -33.53
CA ARG A 512 -21.70 4.95 -32.46
C ARG A 512 -20.75 4.42 -31.38
N ALA A 513 -20.66 5.11 -30.25
CA ALA A 513 -20.04 4.55 -29.06
C ALA A 513 -20.95 3.43 -28.54
N PHE A 514 -20.51 2.18 -28.63
CA PHE A 514 -21.21 1.07 -27.96
C PHE A 514 -20.21 0.04 -27.45
N ILE A 515 -19.81 0.19 -26.20
CA ILE A 515 -20.10 -0.87 -25.24
C ILE A 515 -21.39 -0.37 -24.55
N PRO A 516 -22.51 -1.11 -24.54
CA PRO A 516 -23.62 -0.77 -23.66
C PRO A 516 -23.01 -0.63 -22.28
N SER A 517 -23.33 0.46 -21.59
CA SER A 517 -22.84 0.74 -20.26
C SER A 517 -22.56 -0.55 -19.49
N LEU A 518 -21.35 -0.73 -18.93
CA LEU A 518 -21.02 -1.87 -18.04
C LEU A 518 -21.93 -1.90 -16.79
N HIS A 519 -22.98 -1.08 -16.75
CA HIS A 519 -24.05 -1.09 -15.79
C HIS A 519 -24.90 -2.34 -15.96
N ALA A 520 -24.91 -3.16 -14.91
CA ALA A 520 -25.96 -4.13 -14.70
C ALA A 520 -27.33 -3.42 -14.74
N PRO A 521 -28.36 -3.99 -15.40
CA PRO A 521 -29.73 -3.53 -15.23
C PRO A 521 -30.09 -3.67 -13.75
N GLY A 522 -30.53 -2.57 -13.13
CA GLY A 522 -30.95 -2.60 -11.73
C GLY A 522 -32.12 -3.55 -11.56
N SER A 523 -31.93 -4.60 -10.75
CA SER A 523 -33.07 -5.29 -10.13
C SER A 523 -33.66 -4.34 -9.11
N GLY A 524 -34.94 -3.99 -9.25
CA GLY A 524 -35.66 -3.21 -8.27
C GLY A 524 -35.62 -3.84 -6.87
N PRO A 525 -35.88 -3.08 -5.81
CA PRO A 525 -35.81 -3.58 -4.45
C PRO A 525 -36.78 -4.77 -4.28
N ALA A 526 -36.23 -5.96 -4.07
CA ALA A 526 -37.00 -7.07 -3.53
C ALA A 526 -37.40 -6.69 -2.11
N THR A 527 -38.69 -6.81 -1.85
CA THR A 527 -39.31 -6.59 -0.54
C THR A 527 -38.62 -7.48 0.50
N PRO A 528 -38.22 -6.96 1.67
CA PRO A 528 -37.62 -7.81 2.69
C PRO A 528 -38.68 -8.78 3.21
N GLU A 529 -38.41 -10.08 3.05
CA GLU A 529 -39.14 -11.14 3.72
C GLU A 529 -39.06 -10.92 5.24
N ARG A 530 -40.22 -11.08 5.86
CA ARG A 530 -40.52 -10.77 7.24
C ARG A 530 -40.35 -12.06 8.05
N GLU A 531 -39.37 -12.11 8.94
CA GLU A 531 -39.23 -13.23 9.89
C GLU A 531 -38.70 -12.79 11.27
N PRO A 532 -38.90 -13.62 12.33
CA PRO A 532 -39.83 -13.29 13.38
C PRO A 532 -39.20 -12.59 14.60
N SER A 533 -40.00 -11.74 15.22
CA SER A 533 -39.74 -11.11 16.50
C SER A 533 -39.87 -12.10 17.66
N SER A 534 -38.83 -12.20 18.50
CA SER A 534 -38.97 -12.50 19.92
C SER A 534 -37.82 -11.86 20.71
N PRO A 535 -38.11 -10.97 21.69
CA PRO A 535 -37.08 -10.37 22.52
C PRO A 535 -36.70 -11.32 23.66
N ALA A 536 -35.41 -11.61 23.81
CA ALA A 536 -34.86 -12.20 25.03
C ALA A 536 -34.58 -11.09 26.06
N PRO A 537 -34.73 -11.36 27.38
CA PRO A 537 -34.82 -10.32 28.39
C PRO A 537 -33.44 -9.73 28.73
N ALA A 538 -33.39 -8.41 28.85
CA ALA A 538 -32.24 -7.66 29.35
C ALA A 538 -31.99 -8.01 30.83
N SER A 539 -30.90 -8.72 31.11
CA SER A 539 -30.37 -8.84 32.47
C SER A 539 -29.64 -7.54 32.84
N LYS A 540 -30.33 -6.67 33.59
CA LYS A 540 -29.70 -5.55 34.30
C LYS A 540 -28.85 -6.10 35.44
N VAL A 541 -27.54 -6.16 35.24
CA VAL A 541 -26.59 -6.23 36.37
C VAL A 541 -26.08 -4.82 36.59
N SER A 542 -26.70 -4.10 37.52
CA SER A 542 -26.21 -2.82 38.02
C SER A 542 -25.19 -3.10 39.11
N THR A 543 -23.91 -2.95 38.81
CA THR A 543 -22.87 -2.81 39.83
C THR A 543 -22.69 -1.30 40.08
N PRO A 544 -22.75 -0.79 41.31
CA PRO A 544 -22.58 0.64 41.56
C PRO A 544 -21.15 1.07 41.24
N LEU A 545 -21.00 2.21 40.55
CA LEU A 545 -19.72 2.90 40.38
C LEU A 545 -19.14 3.25 41.75
N ARG A 546 -17.89 2.84 41.99
CA ARG A 546 -17.01 3.59 42.90
C ARG A 546 -16.67 4.91 42.22
N SER A 547 -16.80 5.99 42.96
CA SER A 547 -16.37 7.34 42.61
C SER A 547 -14.95 7.33 42.04
N ALA A 548 -14.75 8.13 40.98
CA ALA A 548 -13.46 8.43 40.38
C ALA A 548 -12.57 9.19 41.38
N GLU A 549 -11.98 8.46 42.33
CA GLU A 549 -10.73 8.88 42.93
C GLU A 549 -9.62 8.69 41.89
N SER A 550 -8.75 9.69 41.78
CA SER A 550 -7.51 9.73 41.01
C SER A 550 -6.82 8.36 40.93
N ALA A 551 -7.17 7.56 39.92
CA ALA A 551 -6.50 6.30 39.66
C ALA A 551 -5.11 6.62 39.11
N THR A 552 -4.09 6.27 39.88
CA THR A 552 -2.69 6.34 39.45
C THR A 552 -2.47 5.35 38.31
N CYS A 553 -1.61 5.70 37.35
CA CYS A 553 -1.31 4.82 36.24
C CYS A 553 -0.68 3.51 36.73
N ASP A 554 -1.35 2.38 36.47
CA ASP A 554 -0.80 1.03 36.62
C ASP A 554 -0.63 0.38 35.25
N TYR A 555 0.61 0.25 34.81
CA TYR A 555 0.95 -0.40 33.55
C TYR A 555 0.80 -1.93 33.58
N ARG A 556 0.70 -2.55 34.77
CA ARG A 556 0.56 -4.01 34.89
C ARG A 556 -0.75 -4.53 34.30
N ARG A 557 -1.79 -3.70 34.21
CA ARG A 557 -3.06 -4.11 33.57
C ARG A 557 -2.92 -4.40 32.08
N TYR A 558 -1.93 -3.82 31.41
CA TYR A 558 -1.60 -4.11 30.01
C TYR A 558 -0.65 -5.29 29.85
N GLN A 559 -0.07 -5.79 30.96
CA GLN A 559 0.75 -6.99 30.97
C GLN A 559 -0.10 -8.27 30.95
N ALA A 560 -1.42 -8.15 30.84
CA ALA A 560 -2.26 -9.26 30.45
C ALA A 560 -1.87 -9.63 29.02
N GLY A 561 -1.04 -10.68 28.90
CA GLY A 561 -0.86 -11.41 27.67
C GLY A 561 -2.21 -11.96 27.15
N PRO A 562 -2.20 -12.87 26.18
CA PRO A 562 -3.39 -13.32 25.44
C PRO A 562 -4.40 -14.15 26.26
N ALA A 563 -4.85 -13.65 27.41
CA ALA A 563 -5.96 -14.19 28.16
C ALA A 563 -7.22 -14.03 27.29
N GLU A 564 -7.61 -15.14 26.67
CA GLU A 564 -8.85 -15.39 25.94
C GLU A 564 -9.64 -14.13 25.53
N PHE A 565 -9.33 -13.58 24.36
CA PHE A 565 -10.27 -12.68 23.71
C PHE A 565 -11.46 -13.51 23.20
N ARG A 566 -12.57 -13.42 23.91
CA ARG A 566 -13.87 -13.92 23.45
C ARG A 566 -14.69 -12.71 23.01
N VAL A 567 -15.27 -12.78 21.82
CA VAL A 567 -16.19 -11.74 21.34
C VAL A 567 -17.32 -11.59 22.36
N ASP A 568 -17.33 -10.47 23.07
CA ASP A 568 -18.38 -10.08 24.00
C ASP A 568 -19.22 -8.98 23.32
N SER A 569 -20.42 -8.78 23.82
CA SER A 569 -21.34 -7.70 23.45
C SER A 569 -20.70 -6.31 23.42
N ASN A 570 -19.63 -6.03 24.19
CA ASN A 570 -18.95 -4.73 24.24
C ASN A 570 -17.41 -4.79 24.34
N LEU A 571 -16.78 -5.96 24.18
CA LEU A 571 -15.32 -6.12 24.26
C LEU A 571 -14.73 -6.15 22.85
N VAL A 572 -13.74 -5.30 22.59
CA VAL A 572 -13.06 -5.14 21.30
C VAL A 572 -11.54 -5.08 21.53
N ARG A 573 -10.75 -5.21 20.46
CA ARG A 573 -9.33 -4.80 20.51
C ARG A 573 -9.24 -3.31 20.31
N LEU A 574 -8.56 -2.60 21.20
CA LEU A 574 -8.21 -1.20 20.99
C LEU A 574 -6.77 -1.13 20.51
N ILE A 575 -6.57 -0.50 19.35
CA ILE A 575 -5.27 -0.26 18.75
C ILE A 575 -5.08 1.25 18.64
N ARG A 576 -4.06 1.79 19.31
CA ARG A 576 -3.80 3.24 19.33
C ARG A 576 -2.46 3.54 18.67
N PHE A 577 -2.47 4.44 17.71
CA PHE A 577 -1.29 4.94 17.00
C PHE A 577 -0.89 6.28 17.59
N ASN A 578 0.41 6.49 17.80
CA ASN A 578 0.92 7.79 18.19
C ASN A 578 2.38 7.97 17.75
N ASN A 579 2.72 9.18 17.31
CA ASN A 579 4.07 9.71 17.22
C ASN A 579 4.16 11.01 18.01
N ARG A 580 5.34 11.28 18.59
CA ARG A 580 5.60 12.51 19.32
C ARG A 580 7.05 12.90 19.27
N ASP A 581 7.30 14.16 18.93
CA ASP A 581 8.60 14.79 19.03
C ASP A 581 8.87 15.30 20.45
N PHE A 582 10.02 14.90 21.02
CA PHE A 582 10.53 15.33 22.31
C PHE A 582 11.72 16.29 22.18
N GLY A 583 11.97 16.83 20.99
CA GLY A 583 13.04 17.77 20.66
C GLY A 583 14.44 17.13 20.65
N GLU A 584 15.47 17.98 20.58
CA GLU A 584 16.88 17.58 20.30
C GLU A 584 17.44 16.45 21.18
N GLN A 585 16.94 16.25 22.40
CA GLN A 585 17.44 15.22 23.32
C GLN A 585 16.62 13.93 23.32
N GLY A 586 15.36 13.98 22.89
CA GLY A 586 14.44 12.85 22.92
C GLY A 586 14.10 12.29 21.53
N GLY A 587 14.28 13.11 20.49
CA GLY A 587 13.88 12.81 19.12
C GLY A 587 12.38 12.56 19.00
N GLU A 588 11.99 12.14 17.80
CA GLU A 588 10.63 11.71 17.53
C GLU A 588 10.47 10.22 17.82
N LEU A 589 9.50 9.88 18.66
CA LEU A 589 9.18 8.50 19.05
C LEU A 589 7.88 8.05 18.42
N PHE A 590 7.83 6.77 18.08
CA PHE A 590 6.74 6.12 17.37
C PHE A 590 6.35 4.83 18.07
N GLY A 591 5.05 4.52 18.13
CA GLY A 591 4.63 3.24 18.68
C GLY A 591 3.15 2.94 18.52
N ILE A 592 2.80 1.71 18.85
CA ILE A 592 1.43 1.21 18.85
C ILE A 592 1.09 0.67 20.23
N HIS A 593 -0.01 1.16 20.80
CA HIS A 593 -0.61 0.57 21.99
C HIS A 593 -1.69 -0.45 21.60
N VAL A 594 -1.71 -1.59 22.29
CA VAL A 594 -2.68 -2.66 22.07
C VAL A 594 -3.28 -3.10 23.40
N GLU A 595 -4.61 -3.15 23.49
CA GLU A 595 -5.30 -3.70 24.65
C GLU A 595 -6.66 -4.33 24.34
N ASN A 596 -7.15 -5.16 25.27
CA ASN A 596 -8.54 -5.61 25.29
C ASN A 596 -9.40 -4.54 25.97
N PHE A 597 -10.37 -3.99 25.25
CA PHE A 597 -11.05 -2.77 25.64
C PHE A 597 -12.57 -2.97 25.72
N ARG A 598 -13.17 -2.58 26.85
CA ARG A 598 -14.64 -2.55 27.00
C ARG A 598 -15.15 -1.17 26.61
N MET A 599 -16.01 -1.14 25.59
CA MET A 599 -16.58 0.11 25.09
C MET A 599 -17.62 0.66 26.08
N LEU A 600 -17.25 1.74 26.75
CA LEU A 600 -18.11 2.53 27.62
C LEU A 600 -18.21 3.95 27.10
N ASP A 601 -19.34 4.61 27.28
CA ASP A 601 -19.47 6.04 27.03
C ASP A 601 -18.91 6.89 28.20
N GLN A 602 -18.93 8.21 28.06
CA GLN A 602 -18.48 9.14 29.10
C GLN A 602 -19.24 9.03 30.43
N ALA A 603 -20.47 8.49 30.43
CA ALA A 603 -21.27 8.24 31.62
C ALA A 603 -21.03 6.83 32.22
N GLY A 604 -20.12 6.05 31.64
CA GLY A 604 -19.82 4.67 32.05
C GLY A 604 -20.86 3.64 31.58
N ARG A 605 -21.74 4.00 30.64
CA ARG A 605 -22.74 3.07 30.07
C ARG A 605 -22.08 2.25 28.97
N SER A 606 -22.41 0.96 28.92
CA SER A 606 -21.92 0.06 27.87
C SER A 606 -22.42 0.47 26.50
N ILE A 607 -21.51 0.49 25.52
CA ILE A 607 -21.82 0.61 24.09
C ILE A 607 -21.66 -0.78 23.48
N ALA A 608 -22.73 -1.34 22.92
CA ALA A 608 -22.64 -2.68 22.35
C ALA A 608 -22.06 -2.63 20.92
N VAL A 609 -21.28 -3.66 20.56
CA VAL A 609 -20.85 -3.92 19.18
C VAL A 609 -22.05 -3.97 18.24
N ALA A 610 -23.16 -4.58 18.69
CA ALA A 610 -24.40 -4.66 17.92
C ALA A 610 -24.99 -3.28 17.58
N ASP A 611 -24.84 -2.29 18.47
CA ASP A 611 -25.35 -0.93 18.26
C ASP A 611 -24.52 -0.19 17.21
N LEU A 612 -23.17 -0.27 17.29
CA LEU A 612 -22.28 0.27 16.26
C LEU A 612 -22.49 -0.43 14.91
N LEU A 613 -22.72 -1.74 14.95
CA LEU A 613 -23.09 -2.51 13.76
C LEU A 613 -24.43 -2.05 13.19
N ALA A 614 -25.43 -1.72 13.99
CA ALA A 614 -26.70 -1.19 13.50
C ALA A 614 -26.55 0.22 12.93
N GLU A 615 -25.81 1.09 13.62
CA GLU A 615 -25.58 2.48 13.25
C GLU A 615 -24.85 2.61 11.91
N GLY A 616 -23.75 1.88 11.73
CA GLY A 616 -23.01 1.90 10.47
C GLY A 616 -23.74 1.25 9.28
N ARG A 617 -24.96 0.70 9.43
CA ARG A 617 -25.81 0.24 8.30
C ARG A 617 -26.66 1.34 7.70
N VAL A 618 -26.86 2.45 8.39
CA VAL A 618 -27.80 3.50 7.99
C VAL A 618 -27.02 4.75 7.60
N ALA A 619 -27.41 5.40 6.50
CA ALA A 619 -26.88 6.71 6.15
C ALA A 619 -27.24 7.71 7.26
N ARG A 620 -26.23 8.32 7.88
CA ARG A 620 -26.44 9.26 8.99
C ARG A 620 -26.79 10.64 8.46
N PRO A 621 -27.83 11.29 9.01
CA PRO A 621 -28.00 12.74 8.88
C PRO A 621 -26.80 13.46 9.48
N GLU A 622 -26.37 14.58 8.89
CA GLU A 622 -25.23 15.39 9.38
C GLU A 622 -25.38 15.85 10.84
N SER A 623 -26.61 15.87 11.38
CA SER A 623 -26.91 16.30 12.75
C SER A 623 -26.78 15.20 13.81
N GLN A 624 -26.53 13.94 13.43
CA GLN A 624 -26.47 12.82 14.36
C GLN A 624 -25.02 12.41 14.62
N THR A 625 -24.56 12.63 15.86
CA THR A 625 -23.25 12.18 16.34
C THR A 625 -23.21 10.67 16.45
N SER A 626 -22.13 10.06 16.01
CA SER A 626 -21.97 8.61 16.11
C SER A 626 -21.77 8.12 17.54
N ALA A 627 -22.31 6.95 17.88
CA ALA A 627 -22.01 6.30 19.14
C ALA A 627 -20.51 5.98 19.28
N ILE A 628 -19.77 5.77 18.17
CA ILE A 628 -18.32 5.59 18.20
C ILE A 628 -17.60 6.85 18.76
N GLY A 629 -18.13 8.04 18.49
CA GLY A 629 -17.64 9.32 19.01
C GLY A 629 -17.88 9.50 20.50
N SER A 630 -18.87 8.80 21.06
CA SER A 630 -19.18 8.83 22.50
C SER A 630 -18.33 7.88 23.35
N ILE A 631 -17.57 6.98 22.73
CA ILE A 631 -16.68 6.03 23.42
C ILE A 631 -15.65 6.81 24.27
N SER A 632 -15.55 6.47 25.55
CA SER A 632 -14.58 7.03 26.48
C SER A 632 -13.26 6.30 26.35
N LEU A 633 -12.25 6.96 25.78
CA LEU A 633 -10.89 6.45 25.62
C LEU A 633 -9.94 6.91 26.74
N GLU A 634 -10.51 7.55 27.76
CA GLU A 634 -9.78 8.17 28.85
C GLU A 634 -9.11 7.13 29.74
N ASP A 635 -7.80 7.28 29.90
CA ASP A 635 -6.98 6.33 30.60
C ASP A 635 -5.83 7.02 31.36
N PRO A 636 -5.60 6.74 32.66
CA PRO A 636 -4.55 7.42 33.43
C PRO A 636 -3.14 7.23 32.90
N CYS A 637 -2.83 6.06 32.34
CA CYS A 637 -1.52 5.78 31.74
C CYS A 637 -1.37 6.47 30.41
N TRP A 638 -2.41 6.46 29.59
CA TRP A 638 -2.47 7.26 28.38
C TRP A 638 -2.24 8.75 28.67
N ARG A 639 -2.96 9.35 29.63
CA ARG A 639 -2.78 10.75 30.03
C ARG A 639 -1.36 11.07 30.49
N THR A 640 -0.73 10.12 31.19
CA THR A 640 0.66 10.27 31.62
C THR A 640 1.61 10.26 30.42
N ALA A 641 1.35 9.42 29.41
CA ALA A 641 2.16 9.28 28.22
C ALA A 641 1.92 10.39 27.17
N THR A 642 0.73 10.99 27.12
CA THR A 642 0.36 12.00 26.12
C THR A 642 0.23 13.41 26.69
N GLY A 643 0.32 13.59 28.01
CA GLY A 643 0.24 14.90 28.65
C GLY A 643 1.38 15.85 28.26
N GLU A 644 1.20 17.14 28.52
CA GLU A 644 2.20 18.19 28.22
C GLU A 644 3.56 17.92 28.89
N HIS A 645 3.55 17.30 30.08
CA HIS A 645 4.76 16.96 30.85
C HIS A 645 5.23 15.52 30.67
N ALA A 646 4.68 14.78 29.70
CA ALA A 646 5.13 13.42 29.43
C ALA A 646 6.60 13.42 29.00
N ASP A 647 7.38 12.49 29.55
CA ASP A 647 8.76 12.25 29.12
C ASP A 647 8.83 11.11 28.08
N PRO A 648 9.95 10.99 27.33
CA PRO A 648 10.13 9.95 26.33
C PRO A 648 9.94 8.52 26.86
N ALA A 649 10.30 8.27 28.12
CA ALA A 649 10.20 6.93 28.72
C ALA A 649 8.75 6.58 29.08
N GLN A 650 7.95 7.55 29.53
CA GLN A 650 6.51 7.38 29.76
C GLN A 650 5.78 7.11 28.44
N PHE A 651 6.13 7.84 27.38
CA PHE A 651 5.60 7.59 26.04
C PHE A 651 5.95 6.20 25.55
N ALA A 652 7.24 5.84 25.52
CA ALA A 652 7.72 4.54 25.04
C ALA A 652 7.19 3.35 25.88
N ARG A 653 6.75 3.60 27.12
CA ARG A 653 6.12 2.57 27.95
C ARG A 653 4.66 2.32 27.58
N PHE A 654 3.93 3.34 27.13
CA PHE A 654 2.54 3.20 26.71
C PHE A 654 2.41 2.87 25.21
N TYR A 655 3.22 3.50 24.37
CA TYR A 655 3.39 3.24 22.93
C TYR A 655 4.76 2.59 22.70
N PRO A 656 4.91 1.29 22.99
CA PRO A 656 6.18 0.62 22.76
C PRO A 656 6.54 0.62 21.28
N ALA A 657 7.78 1.00 20.97
CA ALA A 657 8.37 0.79 19.65
C ALA A 657 8.52 -0.71 19.37
N PHE A 658 8.28 -1.09 18.12
CA PHE A 658 8.38 -2.45 17.65
C PHE A 658 9.75 -3.10 17.93
N LYS A 659 9.73 -4.41 18.16
CA LYS A 659 10.92 -5.26 18.21
C LYS A 659 10.64 -6.55 17.45
N MET A 660 11.62 -7.01 16.67
CA MET A 660 11.52 -8.27 15.92
C MET A 660 11.40 -9.48 16.85
N ASP A 661 12.12 -9.47 17.97
CA ASP A 661 12.10 -10.56 18.95
C ASP A 661 10.99 -10.39 20.00
N GLY A 662 10.54 -11.52 20.55
CA GLY A 662 9.56 -11.57 21.64
C GLY A 662 8.24 -12.22 21.24
N ASP A 663 7.37 -12.36 22.23
CA ASP A 663 6.02 -12.88 22.02
C ASP A 663 5.17 -11.88 21.22
N PRO A 664 4.15 -12.35 20.48
CA PRO A 664 3.24 -11.47 19.78
C PRO A 664 2.60 -10.43 20.69
N ASN A 665 2.49 -9.17 20.23
CA ASN A 665 1.82 -8.10 20.97
C ASN A 665 0.34 -8.41 21.19
N LEU A 666 -0.27 -9.17 20.27
CA LEU A 666 -1.60 -9.74 20.45
C LEU A 666 -1.68 -11.13 19.82
N THR A 667 -2.60 -11.95 20.29
CA THR A 667 -2.93 -13.20 19.62
C THR A 667 -4.40 -13.25 19.24
N ALA A 668 -4.70 -13.78 18.06
CA ALA A 668 -6.05 -14.08 17.63
C ALA A 668 -6.24 -15.60 17.46
N ALA A 669 -7.48 -16.06 17.56
CA ALA A 669 -7.81 -17.46 17.35
C ALA A 669 -8.24 -17.71 15.89
N HIS A 670 -7.72 -18.79 15.31
CA HIS A 670 -8.21 -19.30 14.04
C HIS A 670 -9.72 -19.61 14.11
N GLY A 671 -10.43 -19.30 13.02
CA GLY A 671 -11.87 -19.44 12.87
C GLY A 671 -12.68 -18.27 13.44
N GLU A 672 -12.05 -17.37 14.19
CA GLU A 672 -12.75 -16.26 14.84
C GLU A 672 -12.87 -15.02 13.97
N GLN A 673 -13.91 -14.26 14.30
CA GLN A 673 -14.11 -12.91 13.84
C GLN A 673 -13.83 -11.96 15.00
N GLU A 674 -12.89 -11.03 14.85
CA GLU A 674 -12.61 -10.02 15.86
C GLU A 674 -13.10 -8.63 15.40
N TYR A 675 -13.42 -7.78 16.37
CA TYR A 675 -13.78 -6.39 16.17
C TYR A 675 -12.75 -5.50 16.83
N TRP A 676 -12.20 -4.56 16.06
CA TRP A 676 -11.14 -3.67 16.52
C TRP A 676 -11.57 -2.22 16.41
N LEU A 677 -11.16 -1.42 17.38
CA LEU A 677 -11.26 0.03 17.37
C LEU A 677 -9.85 0.58 17.16
N LEU A 678 -9.60 1.15 15.98
CA LEU A 678 -8.38 1.89 15.71
C LEU A 678 -8.56 3.34 16.14
N VAL A 679 -7.55 3.89 16.79
CA VAL A 679 -7.50 5.28 17.23
C VAL A 679 -6.17 5.88 16.80
N ASN A 680 -6.22 7.10 16.29
CA ASN A 680 -5.04 7.92 16.13
C ASN A 680 -4.98 8.99 17.21
N ASP A 681 -4.02 8.88 18.12
CA ASP A 681 -3.81 9.83 19.22
C ASP A 681 -2.81 10.95 18.84
N SER A 682 -2.16 10.87 17.68
CA SER A 682 -1.22 11.89 17.19
C SER A 682 -1.91 13.02 16.41
N ASP A 683 -1.11 14.02 16.09
CA ASP A 683 -1.48 15.18 15.28
C ASP A 683 -1.12 15.02 13.79
N GLU A 684 -0.75 13.79 13.40
CA GLU A 684 -0.39 13.40 12.04
C GLU A 684 -1.31 12.32 11.48
N CYS A 685 -1.55 12.29 10.17
CA CYS A 685 -2.17 11.14 9.52
C CYS A 685 -1.26 9.92 9.53
N HIS A 686 -1.84 8.76 9.84
CA HIS A 686 -1.18 7.46 9.67
C HIS A 686 -1.93 6.62 8.65
N ASN A 687 -1.30 5.62 8.05
CA ASN A 687 -1.98 4.65 7.20
C ASN A 687 -1.88 3.26 7.83
N PHE A 688 -2.93 2.78 8.48
CA PHE A 688 -2.94 1.45 9.08
C PHE A 688 -2.77 0.40 7.99
N HIS A 689 -1.89 -0.58 8.17
CA HIS A 689 -1.78 -1.77 7.33
C HIS A 689 -1.67 -3.03 8.19
N ILE A 690 -2.29 -4.13 7.75
CA ILE A 690 -2.15 -5.46 8.38
C ILE A 690 -1.80 -6.52 7.33
N HIS A 691 -0.82 -7.35 7.63
CA HIS A 691 -0.37 -8.40 6.71
C HIS A 691 -1.32 -9.62 6.70
N GLN A 692 -1.25 -10.44 5.64
CA GLN A 692 -1.95 -11.73 5.40
C GLN A 692 -3.49 -11.74 5.47
N THR A 693 -4.11 -10.64 5.90
CA THR A 693 -5.55 -10.52 6.06
C THR A 693 -6.05 -9.24 5.43
N LYS A 694 -7.36 -9.22 5.22
CA LYS A 694 -8.12 -8.01 4.94
C LYS A 694 -9.14 -7.79 6.06
N PHE A 695 -9.61 -6.57 6.15
CA PHE A 695 -10.61 -6.13 7.09
C PHE A 695 -11.72 -5.36 6.40
N VAL A 696 -12.87 -5.34 7.05
CA VAL A 696 -13.98 -4.50 6.69
C VAL A 696 -14.07 -3.42 7.72
N VAL A 697 -13.99 -2.17 7.28
CA VAL A 697 -14.36 -1.09 8.19
C VAL A 697 -15.87 -1.18 8.40
N LEU A 698 -16.37 -0.87 9.60
CA LEU A 698 -17.80 -0.97 9.96
C LEU A 698 -18.45 0.33 10.41
N ASP A 699 -17.69 1.17 11.12
CA ASP A 699 -18.04 2.53 11.55
C ASP A 699 -16.76 3.39 11.75
N ALA A 700 -16.82 4.70 11.56
CA ALA A 700 -15.71 5.61 11.83
C ALA A 700 -16.24 7.00 12.19
N ASP A 701 -15.45 7.72 12.97
CA ASP A 701 -15.67 9.11 13.30
C ASP A 701 -14.37 9.88 13.09
N PHE A 702 -14.42 10.84 12.17
CA PHE A 702 -13.30 11.73 11.83
C PHE A 702 -13.43 13.12 12.49
N SER A 703 -14.48 13.33 13.27
CA SER A 703 -14.69 14.54 14.10
C SER A 703 -14.32 14.31 15.57
N ALA A 704 -14.11 13.05 15.96
CA ALA A 704 -13.71 12.67 17.30
C ALA A 704 -12.40 13.35 17.73
N GLY A 705 -12.30 13.68 19.02
CA GLY A 705 -11.10 14.28 19.61
C GLY A 705 -11.01 15.80 19.49
N GLY A 706 -11.91 16.47 18.77
CA GLY A 706 -11.99 17.94 18.71
C GLY A 706 -10.81 18.62 18.02
N ARG A 707 -9.94 17.84 17.37
CA ARG A 707 -8.79 18.33 16.61
C ARG A 707 -9.26 18.73 15.20
N PRO A 708 -8.78 19.83 14.62
CA PRO A 708 -9.05 20.15 13.23
C PRO A 708 -8.60 18.97 12.37
N SER A 709 -9.54 18.28 11.71
CA SER A 709 -9.18 17.15 10.88
C SER A 709 -8.22 17.62 9.78
N ALA A 710 -7.08 16.96 9.62
CA ALA A 710 -6.32 16.96 8.38
C ALA A 710 -7.17 16.21 7.31
N ALA A 711 -8.31 16.80 6.93
CA ALA A 711 -9.33 16.20 6.07
C ALA A 711 -8.77 15.77 4.70
N GLN A 712 -7.55 16.22 4.38
CA GLN A 712 -6.85 15.93 3.15
C GLN A 712 -6.44 14.47 3.01
N CYS A 713 -6.31 13.68 4.09
CA CYS A 713 -5.86 12.29 4.00
C CYS A 713 -6.92 11.30 3.50
N LEU A 714 -8.20 11.73 3.38
CA LEU A 714 -9.28 10.90 2.82
C LEU A 714 -9.63 11.24 1.36
N GLY A 715 -9.37 12.47 0.91
CA GLY A 715 -9.91 12.98 -0.36
C GLY A 715 -11.43 12.82 -0.42
N ASP A 716 -11.98 12.53 -1.61
CA ASP A 716 -13.43 12.35 -1.78
C ASP A 716 -13.98 11.11 -1.03
N ARG A 717 -13.11 10.21 -0.53
CA ARG A 717 -13.52 9.06 0.32
C ARG A 717 -14.22 9.53 1.59
N GLY A 718 -13.84 10.69 2.13
CA GLY A 718 -14.41 11.25 3.36
C GLY A 718 -15.79 11.91 3.18
N LEU A 719 -16.25 12.12 1.94
CA LEU A 719 -17.54 12.75 1.64
C LEU A 719 -18.73 11.77 1.72
N ALA A 720 -18.45 10.49 1.91
CA ALA A 720 -19.46 9.47 2.16
C ALA A 720 -19.65 9.29 3.67
N PRO A 721 -20.83 8.81 4.13
CA PRO A 721 -20.92 8.22 5.45
C PRO A 721 -19.74 7.28 5.62
N PRO A 722 -19.12 7.28 6.80
CA PRO A 722 -17.97 6.46 7.05
C PRO A 722 -18.47 5.05 6.78
N ILE A 723 -17.93 4.47 5.69
CA ILE A 723 -17.61 3.06 5.54
C ILE A 723 -18.53 2.19 4.70
N ASN A 724 -17.91 1.71 3.64
CA ASN A 724 -18.41 0.65 2.79
C ASN A 724 -18.13 -0.69 3.44
N ARG A 725 -19.11 -1.27 4.12
CA ARG A 725 -19.03 -2.63 4.69
C ARG A 725 -18.81 -3.74 3.66
N ASN A 726 -18.83 -3.39 2.38
CA ASN A 726 -18.73 -4.31 1.27
C ASN A 726 -17.37 -4.25 0.55
N VAL A 727 -16.38 -3.58 1.14
CA VAL A 727 -15.02 -3.50 0.59
C VAL A 727 -14.05 -4.07 1.60
N LEU A 728 -13.18 -4.95 1.11
CA LEU A 728 -12.04 -5.42 1.89
C LEU A 728 -10.87 -4.46 1.72
N HIS A 729 -10.31 -4.06 2.85
CA HIS A 729 -9.10 -3.27 2.92
C HIS A 729 -7.99 -4.10 3.54
N ASP A 730 -6.75 -3.85 3.15
CA ASP A 730 -5.59 -4.23 3.95
C ASP A 730 -4.84 -3.00 4.47
N ASN A 731 -5.21 -1.80 3.99
CA ASN A 731 -4.76 -0.54 4.55
C ASN A 731 -5.88 0.49 4.66
N TYR A 732 -5.79 1.42 5.62
CA TYR A 732 -6.79 2.46 5.82
C TYR A 732 -6.21 3.72 6.47
N PRO A 733 -6.47 4.93 5.92
CA PRO A 733 -6.03 6.19 6.52
C PRO A 733 -6.64 6.44 7.90
N LEU A 734 -5.82 6.82 8.86
CA LEU A 734 -6.18 7.23 10.21
C LEU A 734 -5.83 8.70 10.40
N LEU A 735 -6.82 9.57 10.36
CA LEU A 735 -6.65 11.01 10.53
C LEU A 735 -6.37 11.33 12.00
N PRO A 736 -5.77 12.50 12.33
CA PRO A 736 -5.65 12.95 13.71
C PRO A 736 -6.98 12.87 14.46
N GLY A 737 -7.00 12.20 15.62
CA GLY A 737 -8.21 11.99 16.43
C GLY A 737 -9.21 10.96 15.89
N ALA A 738 -8.97 10.38 14.71
CA ALA A 738 -9.91 9.46 14.08
C ALA A 738 -10.15 8.21 14.94
N ARG A 739 -11.39 7.75 14.91
CA ARG A 739 -11.82 6.47 15.46
C ARG A 739 -12.35 5.62 14.32
N VAL A 740 -11.81 4.43 14.14
CA VAL A 740 -12.18 3.54 13.04
C VAL A 740 -12.49 2.16 13.61
N PHE A 741 -13.76 1.77 13.58
CA PHE A 741 -14.24 0.47 14.00
C PHE A 741 -14.24 -0.49 12.82
N LEU A 742 -13.53 -1.62 12.94
CA LEU A 742 -13.35 -2.59 11.86
C LEU A 742 -13.58 -4.03 12.33
N MET A 743 -13.72 -4.93 11.37
CA MET A 743 -13.85 -6.37 11.59
C MET A 743 -12.83 -7.15 10.75
N ILE A 744 -12.24 -8.16 11.39
CA ILE A 744 -11.24 -9.06 10.80
C ILE A 744 -11.70 -10.51 11.00
N ARG A 745 -11.48 -11.36 9.99
CA ARG A 745 -11.65 -12.82 10.09
C ARG A 745 -10.30 -13.53 9.99
N PHE A 746 -10.04 -14.42 10.92
CA PHE A 746 -8.78 -15.18 10.97
C PHE A 746 -8.98 -16.62 10.50
N ASP A 747 -8.90 -16.85 9.18
CA ASP A 747 -8.93 -18.19 8.58
C ASP A 747 -7.58 -18.94 8.66
N ALA A 748 -7.56 -20.18 8.18
CA ALA A 748 -6.40 -21.07 8.25
C ALA A 748 -5.16 -20.53 7.53
N ALA A 749 -5.33 -19.69 6.50
CA ALA A 749 -4.20 -19.10 5.79
C ALA A 749 -3.43 -18.14 6.71
N LYS A 750 -4.06 -17.59 7.74
CA LYS A 750 -3.44 -16.60 8.64
C LYS A 750 -2.70 -17.22 9.82
N LEU A 751 -2.75 -18.55 9.99
CA LEU A 751 -2.07 -19.24 11.10
C LEU A 751 -0.57 -18.92 11.12
N GLY A 752 -0.07 -18.41 12.24
CA GLY A 752 1.34 -18.01 12.41
C GLY A 752 1.48 -16.59 12.95
N ARG A 753 2.71 -16.07 12.87
CA ARG A 753 3.10 -14.74 13.36
C ARG A 753 3.33 -13.79 12.20
N PHE A 754 2.76 -12.59 12.29
CA PHE A 754 2.94 -11.49 11.33
C PHE A 754 2.72 -10.14 12.00
N VAL A 755 2.59 -9.06 11.22
CA VAL A 755 2.54 -7.68 11.74
C VAL A 755 1.37 -6.86 11.21
N PHE A 756 1.11 -5.77 11.93
CA PHE A 756 0.38 -4.61 11.47
C PHE A 756 1.12 -3.35 11.90
N HIS A 757 1.03 -2.28 11.11
CA HIS A 757 1.85 -1.09 11.29
C HIS A 757 1.27 0.14 10.58
N CYS A 758 1.88 1.30 10.80
CA CYS A 758 1.73 2.43 9.88
C CYS A 758 2.51 2.14 8.60
N HIS A 759 1.93 2.42 7.43
CA HIS A 759 2.59 2.19 6.15
C HIS A 759 3.35 3.42 5.61
N ILE A 760 3.44 4.50 6.37
CA ILE A 760 4.51 5.49 6.18
C ILE A 760 5.78 4.81 6.67
N LEU A 761 6.69 4.45 5.77
CA LEU A 761 7.79 3.52 6.08
C LEU A 761 8.77 4.11 7.09
N GLU A 762 8.93 5.43 7.12
CA GLU A 762 9.65 6.12 8.19
C GLU A 762 9.07 5.75 9.58
N HIS A 763 7.75 5.78 9.72
CA HIS A 763 7.06 5.48 10.99
C HIS A 763 7.19 3.99 11.32
N GLU A 764 7.07 3.11 10.32
CA GLU A 764 7.30 1.67 10.44
C GLU A 764 8.70 1.37 10.99
N ASP A 765 9.73 1.92 10.33
CA ASP A 765 11.13 1.69 10.65
C ASP A 765 11.52 2.27 12.02
N LYS A 766 10.94 3.42 12.41
CA LYS A 766 11.09 4.01 13.74
C LYS A 766 10.27 3.31 14.84
N GLY A 767 9.41 2.35 14.48
CA GLY A 767 8.81 1.40 15.42
C GLY A 767 7.29 1.45 15.58
N MET A 768 6.56 2.16 14.72
CA MET A 768 5.07 2.15 14.67
C MET A 768 4.53 0.86 14.05
N MET A 769 4.87 -0.27 14.66
CA MET A 769 4.52 -1.62 14.23
C MET A 769 4.27 -2.50 15.45
N ALA A 770 3.41 -3.51 15.28
CA ALA A 770 3.12 -4.49 16.30
C ALA A 770 2.91 -5.87 15.66
N THR A 771 3.20 -6.91 16.44
CA THR A 771 3.05 -8.31 16.02
C THR A 771 1.70 -8.90 16.43
N ILE A 772 1.18 -9.77 15.58
CA ILE A 772 0.01 -10.61 15.84
C ILE A 772 0.38 -12.08 15.65
N GLY A 773 -0.09 -12.92 16.57
CA GLY A 773 0.00 -14.38 16.46
C GLY A 773 -1.37 -15.02 16.31
N VAL A 774 -1.65 -15.65 15.17
CA VAL A 774 -2.89 -16.42 14.98
C VAL A 774 -2.63 -17.87 15.37
N VAL A 775 -3.23 -18.30 16.48
CA VAL A 775 -3.12 -19.65 17.03
C VAL A 775 -4.28 -20.54 16.57
N ASP A 776 -4.02 -21.83 16.44
CA ASP A 776 -5.09 -22.82 16.38
C ASP A 776 -5.72 -22.92 17.77
N ARG A 777 -7.05 -22.90 17.89
CA ARG A 777 -7.67 -23.14 19.20
C ARG A 777 -7.38 -24.58 19.61
N PRO A 778 -7.07 -24.88 20.88
CA PRO A 778 -7.22 -26.23 21.36
C PRO A 778 -8.70 -26.64 21.16
N PRO A 779 -8.97 -27.86 20.66
CA PRO A 779 -10.33 -28.37 20.47
C PRO A 779 -11.16 -28.40 21.75
#